data_AF-A0A928TIQ3-F1
#
_entry.id   AF-A0A928TIQ3-F1
#
_cell.length_a   1.000
_cell.length_b   1.000
_cell.length_c   1.000
_cell.angle_alpha   90.00
_cell.angle_beta   90.00
_cell.angle_gamma   90.00
#
_symmetry.space_group_name_H-M   'P 1'
#
loop_
_entity.id
_entity.type
_entity.pdbx_description
1 polymer ?
#
loop_
_entity_poly.entity_id
_entity_poly.type
_entity_poly.pdbx_seq_one_letter_code
_entity_poly.pdbx_strand_id
1 'polypeptide(L)'
;MRPGSFFLVVGPSGVGKDTLIDGARAAFAADPSWVFATRTITRPADAGGEVHEAMDDDAFVTAERAGAFLITWSAHGHRYGLRSTLRDELRAGRNVIANGSRATIAELAKRVPRLVVVAVDAKRESLGGRIAGRGREQGEAISARLDRRVELELPAGVERVDVANDGTIEEGITHFLAALTAASRRLRVVRYPVDTWRERVVYLPPASIVGSAAYLGSDRVEIAAGDRKILATVHVADTEPRLADDDIGLSRQAYDDLGVPAGTRVDLRRAAAPATRDMLRAKLRGTALSEAEYGRLLRDVVEGRYAPGEVAAFLVAATQRLTDDEVVALARVRSTFMTPMRWDEPIVVDKHSMGGVPGSRITLIVIPIVAAHGLAIPKTSSRAITSAAGTADAMEVLARVDLTADEVRATVRRARGCIAWNGRLNHSTLDDVMNAITRPLGIDSNRWSVASILSKKLTAGSTHVIIDLPYGPQAKLRTRDEAAELGRLFERVGTALGLVVEAHATDGSAPIGRGIGPSLEVRDVLQVLDHDPAAPRDLAAKAVDFASRILAWDPRVGTVEAGRARAEELLRSGAARERFDAIVEAQGRHATPSLPGAFVHAVHAQRSGKVESIDIARVSEIARRAGAPLDKSAGVDLAARVGDPIRRGDTLYTIHASATAELEAAADLAVRDSGIH
;
A
#
# COMPACT_ATOMS: atom_id res chain seq x y z
N MET A 1 26.73 -25.10 11.64
CA MET A 1 27.49 -23.96 11.10
C MET A 1 27.32 -23.99 9.59
N ARG A 2 26.85 -22.90 8.97
CA ARG A 2 26.62 -22.84 7.52
C ARG A 2 27.95 -22.90 6.76
N PRO A 3 28.02 -23.51 5.56
CA PRO A 3 29.22 -23.47 4.75
C PRO A 3 29.55 -22.06 4.24
N GLY A 4 30.84 -21.73 4.15
CA GLY A 4 31.32 -20.46 3.61
C GLY A 4 31.15 -20.34 2.09
N SER A 5 31.46 -19.15 1.56
CA SER A 5 31.35 -18.87 0.13
C SER A 5 32.70 -19.03 -0.57
N PHE A 6 32.70 -19.57 -1.78
CA PHE A 6 33.89 -19.64 -2.63
C PHE A 6 33.90 -18.45 -3.59
N PHE A 7 34.91 -17.59 -3.50
CA PHE A 7 35.14 -16.43 -4.35
C PHE A 7 36.21 -16.76 -5.39
N LEU A 8 35.78 -17.01 -6.62
CA LEU A 8 36.67 -17.27 -7.75
C LEU A 8 36.99 -15.97 -8.47
N VAL A 9 38.23 -15.51 -8.37
CA VAL A 9 38.71 -14.28 -9.02
C VAL A 9 39.12 -14.61 -10.45
N VAL A 10 38.45 -14.00 -11.42
CA VAL A 10 38.71 -14.17 -12.86
C VAL A 10 38.90 -12.82 -13.53
N GLY A 11 39.60 -12.78 -14.65
CA GLY A 11 39.84 -11.53 -15.39
C GLY A 11 40.97 -11.69 -16.40
N PRO A 12 41.13 -10.74 -17.34
CA PRO A 12 42.20 -10.75 -18.32
C PRO A 12 43.59 -10.90 -17.68
N SER A 13 44.56 -11.37 -18.45
CA SER A 13 45.96 -11.35 -17.98
C SER A 13 46.45 -9.91 -17.84
N GLY A 14 47.21 -9.60 -16.79
CA GLY A 14 47.71 -8.24 -16.54
C GLY A 14 46.73 -7.29 -15.84
N VAL A 15 45.47 -7.69 -15.61
CA VAL A 15 44.44 -6.85 -14.94
C VAL A 15 44.71 -6.60 -13.44
N GLY A 16 45.75 -7.21 -12.85
CA GLY A 16 46.16 -6.98 -11.46
C GLY A 16 45.52 -7.88 -10.41
N LYS A 17 44.97 -9.05 -10.79
CA LYS A 17 44.32 -10.00 -9.86
C LYS A 17 45.17 -10.35 -8.64
N ASP A 18 46.43 -10.70 -8.84
CA ASP A 18 47.32 -11.12 -7.74
C ASP A 18 47.54 -9.97 -6.75
N THR A 19 47.76 -8.75 -7.24
CA THR A 19 47.88 -7.54 -6.41
C THR A 19 46.63 -7.27 -5.57
N LEU A 20 45.43 -7.46 -6.15
CA LEU A 20 44.17 -7.29 -5.41
C LEU A 20 44.00 -8.37 -4.33
N ILE A 21 44.35 -9.62 -4.65
CA ILE A 21 44.28 -10.75 -3.71
C ILE A 21 45.30 -10.58 -2.57
N ASP A 22 46.51 -10.12 -2.87
CA ASP A 22 47.54 -9.86 -1.86
C ASP A 22 47.14 -8.70 -0.95
N GLY A 23 46.57 -7.63 -1.51
CA GLY A 23 45.98 -6.53 -0.74
C GLY A 23 44.84 -7.02 0.17
N ALA A 24 43.96 -7.89 -0.34
CA ALA A 24 42.92 -8.51 0.48
C ALA A 24 43.48 -9.42 1.57
N ARG A 25 44.56 -10.16 1.29
CA ARG A 25 45.24 -11.01 2.27
C ARG A 25 45.81 -10.20 3.44
N ALA A 26 46.42 -9.05 3.14
CA ALA A 26 46.89 -8.13 4.16
C ALA A 26 45.72 -7.55 4.98
N ALA A 27 44.65 -7.10 4.32
CA ALA A 27 43.49 -6.50 4.99
C ALA A 27 42.70 -7.48 5.88
N PHE A 28 42.59 -8.75 5.48
CA PHE A 28 41.88 -9.79 6.24
C PHE A 28 42.79 -10.67 7.12
N ALA A 29 44.07 -10.30 7.32
CA ALA A 29 45.03 -11.12 8.05
C ALA A 29 44.59 -11.48 9.49
N ALA A 30 43.80 -10.61 10.13
CA ALA A 30 43.27 -10.81 11.48
C ALA A 30 41.88 -11.49 11.51
N ASP A 31 41.25 -11.74 10.36
CA ASP A 31 39.92 -12.32 10.27
C ASP A 31 39.99 -13.79 9.81
N PRO A 32 39.89 -14.77 10.74
CA PRO A 32 40.00 -16.18 10.40
C PRO A 32 38.82 -16.71 9.58
N SER A 33 37.79 -15.90 9.32
CA SER A 33 36.69 -16.26 8.43
C SER A 33 37.07 -16.22 6.95
N TRP A 34 38.23 -15.64 6.60
CA TRP A 34 38.74 -15.58 5.22
C TRP A 34 39.96 -16.46 5.03
N VAL A 35 39.93 -17.28 3.98
CA VAL A 35 40.99 -18.22 3.62
C VAL A 35 41.43 -17.93 2.20
N PHE A 36 42.72 -17.83 1.98
CA PHE A 36 43.30 -17.57 0.66
C PHE A 36 43.84 -18.88 0.10
N ALA A 37 43.25 -19.35 -0.99
CA ALA A 37 43.66 -20.60 -1.61
C ALA A 37 45.02 -20.44 -2.31
N THR A 38 45.95 -21.34 -2.00
CA THR A 38 47.22 -21.48 -2.72
C THR A 38 47.01 -22.40 -3.92
N ARG A 39 47.45 -21.96 -5.11
CA ARG A 39 47.42 -22.78 -6.32
C ARG A 39 48.57 -23.78 -6.31
N THR A 40 48.31 -25.02 -6.72
CA THR A 40 49.36 -25.97 -7.09
C THR A 40 49.61 -25.86 -8.58
N ILE A 41 50.85 -25.62 -9.00
CA ILE A 41 51.19 -25.31 -10.40
C ILE A 41 52.37 -26.17 -10.87
N THR A 42 52.34 -26.63 -12.11
CA THR A 42 53.46 -27.39 -12.70
C THR A 42 54.62 -26.54 -13.20
N ARG A 43 54.96 -25.51 -12.41
CA ARG A 43 56.02 -24.55 -12.67
C ARG A 43 56.97 -24.50 -11.46
N PRO A 44 58.28 -24.30 -11.66
CA PRO A 44 59.23 -24.12 -10.56
C PRO A 44 58.86 -22.93 -9.65
N ALA A 45 59.07 -23.10 -8.34
CA ALA A 45 58.72 -22.10 -7.32
C ALA A 45 59.52 -20.78 -7.45
N ASP A 46 60.70 -20.84 -8.07
CA ASP A 46 61.65 -19.74 -8.28
C ASP A 46 61.46 -18.98 -9.59
N ALA A 47 60.52 -19.38 -10.45
CA ALA A 47 60.29 -18.79 -11.78
C ALA A 47 59.70 -17.35 -11.78
N GLY A 48 59.60 -16.72 -10.62
CA GLY A 48 59.00 -15.39 -10.41
C GLY A 48 57.48 -15.34 -10.60
N GLY A 49 56.80 -14.52 -9.79
CA GLY A 49 55.36 -14.30 -9.84
C GLY A 49 54.68 -14.53 -8.49
N GLU A 50 53.52 -15.18 -8.50
CA GLU A 50 52.71 -15.45 -7.31
C GLU A 50 53.30 -16.54 -6.38
N VAL A 51 52.88 -16.52 -5.12
CA VAL A 51 53.07 -17.61 -4.16
C VAL A 51 52.21 -18.81 -4.58
N HIS A 52 52.84 -19.95 -4.86
CA HIS A 52 52.18 -21.18 -5.29
C HIS A 52 52.93 -22.41 -4.78
N GLU A 53 52.25 -23.56 -4.77
CA GLU A 53 52.84 -24.86 -4.49
C GLU A 53 53.35 -25.47 -5.80
N ALA A 54 54.67 -25.59 -5.97
CA ALA A 54 55.27 -26.19 -7.14
C ALA A 54 55.15 -27.72 -7.10
N MET A 55 54.82 -28.34 -8.23
CA MET A 55 54.71 -29.79 -8.38
C MET A 55 55.14 -30.17 -9.79
N ASP A 56 55.85 -31.29 -10.00
CA ASP A 56 56.12 -31.74 -11.37
C ASP A 56 54.86 -32.32 -12.05
N ASP A 57 54.91 -32.47 -13.38
CA ASP A 57 53.75 -32.91 -14.17
C ASP A 57 53.28 -34.34 -13.80
N ASP A 58 54.19 -35.26 -13.47
CA ASP A 58 53.87 -36.66 -13.14
C ASP A 58 53.22 -36.78 -11.76
N ALA A 59 53.75 -36.03 -10.78
CA ALA A 59 53.18 -35.89 -9.46
C ALA A 59 51.80 -35.22 -9.51
N PHE A 60 51.61 -34.22 -10.38
CA PHE A 60 50.32 -33.57 -10.57
C PHE A 60 49.26 -34.53 -11.11
N VAL A 61 49.58 -35.31 -12.15
CA VAL A 61 48.68 -36.34 -12.70
C VAL A 61 48.31 -37.37 -11.64
N THR A 62 49.30 -37.80 -10.85
CA THR A 62 49.09 -38.78 -9.77
C THR A 62 48.16 -38.22 -8.69
N ALA A 63 48.38 -36.98 -8.26
CA ALA A 63 47.55 -36.30 -7.28
C ALA A 63 46.12 -36.04 -7.79
N GLU A 64 45.96 -35.70 -9.07
CA GLU A 64 44.66 -35.53 -9.72
C GLU A 64 43.85 -36.83 -9.74
N ARG A 65 44.49 -37.95 -10.13
CA ARG A 65 43.86 -39.29 -10.10
C ARG A 65 43.48 -39.72 -8.69
N ALA A 66 44.25 -39.31 -7.68
CA ALA A 66 43.98 -39.56 -6.28
C ALA A 66 42.88 -38.64 -5.69
N GLY A 67 42.32 -37.71 -6.46
CA GLY A 67 41.28 -36.79 -5.99
C GLY A 67 41.79 -35.68 -5.07
N ALA A 68 43.09 -35.36 -5.11
CA ALA A 68 43.71 -34.35 -4.25
C ALA A 68 43.29 -32.90 -4.59
N PHE A 69 42.59 -32.68 -5.69
CA PHE A 69 42.16 -31.36 -6.15
C PHE A 69 40.64 -31.21 -6.13
N LEU A 70 40.18 -30.05 -5.66
CA LEU A 70 38.81 -29.57 -5.81
C LEU A 70 38.50 -29.32 -7.30
N ILE A 71 39.43 -28.69 -8.01
CA ILE A 71 39.33 -28.37 -9.43
C ILE A 71 40.72 -28.22 -10.04
N THR A 72 40.87 -28.58 -11.32
CA THR A 72 42.10 -28.47 -12.10
C THR A 72 41.83 -27.83 -13.47
N TRP A 73 42.84 -27.19 -14.06
CA TRP A 73 42.80 -26.68 -15.42
C TRP A 73 44.22 -26.55 -16.00
N SER A 74 44.32 -26.39 -17.32
CA SER A 74 45.59 -26.12 -18.01
C SER A 74 45.57 -24.75 -18.67
N ALA A 75 46.68 -24.01 -18.57
CA ALA A 75 46.86 -22.72 -19.23
C ALA A 75 48.35 -22.42 -19.43
N HIS A 76 48.72 -21.73 -20.52
CA HIS A 76 50.10 -21.28 -20.75
C HIS A 76 51.18 -22.38 -20.60
N GLY A 77 50.87 -23.62 -20.98
CA GLY A 77 51.81 -24.76 -20.90
C GLY A 77 51.98 -25.38 -19.50
N HIS A 78 51.24 -24.91 -18.50
CA HIS A 78 51.26 -25.46 -17.14
C HIS A 78 49.88 -25.97 -16.70
N ARG A 79 49.88 -26.89 -15.74
CA ARG A 79 48.67 -27.34 -15.05
C ARG A 79 48.52 -26.61 -13.73
N TYR A 80 47.29 -26.33 -13.37
CA TYR A 80 46.90 -25.61 -12.17
C TYR A 80 45.85 -26.42 -11.42
N GLY A 81 45.98 -26.48 -10.09
CA GLY A 81 45.05 -27.17 -9.22
C GLY A 81 44.76 -26.37 -7.95
N LEU A 82 43.53 -26.48 -7.46
CA LEU A 82 43.15 -26.04 -6.11
C LEU A 82 42.86 -27.26 -5.26
N ARG A 83 43.46 -27.35 -4.07
CA ARG A 83 43.39 -28.55 -3.21
C ARG A 83 41.96 -28.88 -2.77
N SER A 84 41.66 -30.18 -2.63
CA SER A 84 40.35 -30.67 -2.18
C SER A 84 40.03 -30.30 -0.72
N THR A 85 41.05 -30.07 0.10
CA THR A 85 40.96 -29.62 1.50
C THR A 85 40.20 -28.30 1.67
N LEU A 86 40.12 -27.47 0.62
CA LEU A 86 39.30 -26.24 0.64
C LEU A 86 37.80 -26.52 0.88
N ARG A 87 37.32 -27.74 0.63
CA ARG A 87 35.94 -28.12 0.99
C ARG A 87 35.72 -28.12 2.50
N ASP A 88 36.74 -28.47 3.27
CA ASP A 88 36.64 -28.52 4.74
C ASP A 88 36.66 -27.12 5.33
N GLU A 89 37.42 -26.20 4.73
CA GLU A 89 37.38 -24.76 5.01
C GLU A 89 35.96 -24.20 4.81
N LEU A 90 35.35 -24.49 3.66
CA LEU A 90 33.98 -24.09 3.37
C LEU A 90 33.01 -24.73 4.37
N ARG A 91 33.12 -26.03 4.67
CA ARG A 91 32.23 -26.70 5.66
C ARG A 91 32.36 -26.10 7.06
N ALA A 92 33.53 -25.60 7.42
CA ALA A 92 33.78 -24.88 8.67
C ALA A 92 33.25 -23.43 8.66
N GLY A 93 32.58 -23.01 7.58
CA GLY A 93 31.96 -21.68 7.46
C GLY A 93 32.90 -20.58 6.97
N ARG A 94 34.14 -20.91 6.59
CA ARG A 94 35.14 -19.93 6.12
C ARG A 94 34.97 -19.63 4.63
N ASN A 95 35.08 -18.36 4.27
CA ASN A 95 35.07 -17.88 2.90
C ASN A 95 36.42 -18.13 2.24
N VAL A 96 36.43 -18.73 1.06
CA VAL A 96 37.66 -19.06 0.33
C VAL A 96 37.81 -18.11 -0.86
N ILE A 97 38.92 -17.39 -0.96
CA ILE A 97 39.28 -16.58 -2.13
C ILE A 97 40.33 -17.34 -2.93
N ALA A 98 40.07 -17.56 -4.22
CA ALA A 98 40.99 -18.24 -5.11
C ALA A 98 41.14 -17.51 -6.44
N ASN A 99 42.39 -17.38 -6.89
CA ASN A 99 42.66 -17.02 -8.28
C ASN A 99 42.40 -18.25 -9.17
N GLY A 100 41.64 -18.10 -10.25
CA GLY A 100 41.33 -19.22 -11.11
C GLY A 100 40.91 -18.84 -12.53
N SER A 101 40.37 -19.81 -13.25
CA SER A 101 40.05 -19.69 -14.68
C SER A 101 38.54 -19.59 -14.90
N ARG A 102 38.14 -18.88 -15.97
CA ARG A 102 36.74 -18.86 -16.40
C ARG A 102 36.26 -20.27 -16.80
N ALA A 103 37.17 -21.09 -17.34
CA ALA A 103 36.87 -22.47 -17.76
C ALA A 103 36.47 -23.38 -16.59
N THR A 104 36.85 -23.03 -15.35
CA THR A 104 36.55 -23.85 -14.18
C THR A 104 35.20 -23.53 -13.53
N ILE A 105 34.52 -22.44 -13.94
CA ILE A 105 33.31 -21.94 -13.26
C ILE A 105 32.20 -22.98 -13.24
N ALA A 106 31.85 -23.57 -14.39
CA ALA A 106 30.72 -24.49 -14.50
C ALA A 106 30.90 -25.76 -13.65
N GLU A 107 32.13 -26.26 -13.57
CA GLU A 107 32.43 -27.47 -12.80
C GLU A 107 32.61 -27.16 -11.32
N LEU A 108 33.22 -26.02 -10.97
CA LEU A 108 33.35 -25.58 -9.59
C LEU A 108 31.99 -25.30 -8.96
N ALA A 109 31.04 -24.73 -9.70
CA ALA A 109 29.67 -24.45 -9.24
C ALA A 109 28.94 -25.72 -8.75
N LYS A 110 29.27 -26.90 -9.28
CA LYS A 110 28.70 -28.19 -8.85
C LYS A 110 29.38 -28.76 -7.61
N ARG A 111 30.58 -28.28 -7.28
CA ARG A 111 31.48 -28.85 -6.25
C ARG A 111 31.54 -28.03 -4.97
N VAL A 112 31.07 -26.78 -4.99
CA VAL A 112 31.05 -25.89 -3.83
C VAL A 112 29.63 -25.47 -3.47
N PRO A 113 29.33 -25.24 -2.18
CA PRO A 113 27.98 -24.88 -1.73
C PRO A 113 27.49 -23.54 -2.26
N ARG A 114 28.40 -22.57 -2.42
CA ARG A 114 28.13 -21.26 -3.00
C ARG A 114 29.36 -20.77 -3.75
N LEU A 115 29.18 -20.45 -5.04
CA LEU A 115 30.21 -19.86 -5.89
C LEU A 115 29.86 -18.41 -6.22
N VAL A 116 30.78 -17.51 -5.94
CA VAL A 116 30.77 -16.10 -6.36
C VAL A 116 31.94 -15.89 -7.31
N VAL A 117 31.67 -15.46 -8.53
CA VAL A 117 32.69 -15.14 -9.52
C VAL A 117 32.99 -13.64 -9.44
N VAL A 118 34.21 -13.31 -9.03
CA VAL A 118 34.69 -11.93 -8.97
C VAL A 118 35.42 -11.62 -10.27
N ALA A 119 34.75 -10.92 -11.18
CA ALA A 119 35.26 -10.57 -12.49
C ALA A 119 35.99 -9.22 -12.41
N VAL A 120 37.32 -9.25 -12.49
CA VAL A 120 38.17 -8.06 -12.50
C VAL A 120 38.37 -7.60 -13.94
N ASP A 121 38.05 -6.33 -14.20
CA ASP A 121 38.27 -5.68 -15.50
C ASP A 121 39.06 -4.37 -15.35
N ALA A 122 39.69 -3.90 -16.42
CA ALA A 122 40.36 -2.60 -16.46
C ALA A 122 40.26 -1.98 -17.87
N LYS A 123 40.39 -0.65 -17.97
CA LYS A 123 40.44 0.09 -19.24
C LYS A 123 41.64 -0.33 -20.09
N ARG A 124 41.45 -0.30 -21.42
CA ARG A 124 42.43 -0.72 -22.44
C ARG A 124 43.80 -0.04 -22.27
N GLU A 125 43.80 1.25 -21.96
CA GLU A 125 45.00 2.07 -21.74
C GLU A 125 45.80 1.60 -20.51
N SER A 126 45.09 1.29 -19.40
CA SER A 126 45.69 0.79 -18.16
C SER A 126 46.24 -0.64 -18.32
N LEU A 127 45.59 -1.50 -19.10
CA LEU A 127 46.10 -2.85 -19.41
C LEU A 127 47.34 -2.78 -20.32
N GLY A 128 47.32 -1.93 -21.36
CA GLY A 128 48.43 -1.77 -22.29
C GLY A 128 49.72 -1.33 -21.59
N GLY A 129 49.65 -0.33 -20.71
CA GLY A 129 50.81 0.14 -19.92
C GLY A 129 51.36 -0.92 -18.96
N ARG A 130 50.48 -1.70 -18.31
CA ARG A 130 50.87 -2.76 -17.35
C ARG A 130 51.44 -4.01 -18.03
N ILE A 131 50.99 -4.32 -19.25
CA ILE A 131 51.50 -5.44 -20.07
C ILE A 131 52.86 -5.07 -20.68
N ALA A 132 53.02 -3.84 -21.20
CA ALA A 132 54.27 -3.34 -21.77
C ALA A 132 55.41 -3.27 -20.72
N GLY A 133 55.12 -2.86 -19.48
CA GLY A 133 56.10 -2.79 -18.40
C GLY A 133 56.66 -4.15 -17.91
N ARG A 134 56.07 -5.29 -18.33
CA ARG A 134 56.55 -6.64 -17.96
C ARG A 134 57.56 -7.22 -18.96
N GLY A 135 57.87 -6.53 -20.05
CA GLY A 135 58.97 -6.86 -20.97
C GLY A 135 58.86 -8.21 -21.69
N ARG A 136 57.66 -8.80 -21.80
CA ARG A 136 57.50 -10.17 -22.33
C ARG A 136 56.84 -10.30 -23.71
N GLU A 137 56.27 -9.25 -24.31
CA GLU A 137 55.62 -9.32 -25.64
C GLU A 137 55.66 -7.95 -26.39
N GLN A 138 55.66 -7.94 -27.74
CA GLN A 138 55.55 -6.72 -28.57
C GLN A 138 54.30 -6.72 -29.48
N GLY A 139 53.70 -5.54 -29.66
CA GLY A 139 52.84 -5.18 -30.80
C GLY A 139 51.50 -5.94 -30.94
N GLU A 140 51.30 -6.59 -32.10
CA GLU A 140 50.02 -7.20 -32.53
C GLU A 140 49.48 -8.26 -31.55
N ALA A 141 50.36 -8.97 -30.82
CA ALA A 141 49.97 -9.95 -29.81
C ALA A 141 49.24 -9.33 -28.60
N ILE A 142 49.51 -8.06 -28.28
CA ILE A 142 48.85 -7.33 -27.19
C ILE A 142 47.45 -6.86 -27.64
N SER A 143 47.33 -6.36 -28.88
CA SER A 143 46.02 -5.96 -29.45
C SER A 143 45.05 -7.14 -29.59
N ALA A 144 45.52 -8.29 -30.08
CA ALA A 144 44.69 -9.50 -30.20
C ALA A 144 44.19 -10.05 -28.85
N ARG A 145 44.94 -9.82 -27.76
CA ARG A 145 44.50 -10.17 -26.38
C ARG A 145 43.53 -9.16 -25.79
N LEU A 146 43.64 -7.88 -26.13
CA LEU A 146 42.75 -6.82 -25.65
C LEU A 146 41.37 -6.85 -26.32
N ASP A 147 41.28 -7.31 -27.58
CA ASP A 147 40.02 -7.37 -28.34
C ASP A 147 39.15 -8.60 -28.01
N ARG A 148 39.65 -9.56 -27.21
CA ARG A 148 38.89 -10.74 -26.77
C ARG A 148 38.01 -10.41 -25.55
N ARG A 149 37.03 -9.52 -25.71
CA ARG A 149 35.89 -9.40 -24.77
C ARG A 149 34.99 -10.61 -24.92
N VAL A 150 35.40 -11.74 -24.36
CA VAL A 150 34.52 -12.90 -24.22
C VAL A 150 33.53 -12.58 -23.11
N GLU A 151 32.26 -12.46 -23.49
CA GLU A 151 31.14 -12.37 -22.57
C GLU A 151 31.17 -13.59 -21.64
N LEU A 152 31.26 -13.33 -20.34
CA LEU A 152 31.34 -14.39 -19.35
C LEU A 152 29.93 -14.87 -19.04
N GLU A 153 29.51 -15.95 -19.70
CA GLU A 153 28.30 -16.68 -19.35
C GLU A 153 28.51 -17.47 -18.06
N LEU A 154 27.57 -17.34 -17.12
CA LEU A 154 27.61 -18.02 -15.83
C LEU A 154 26.49 -19.07 -15.74
N PRO A 155 26.75 -20.22 -15.12
CA PRO A 155 25.70 -21.19 -14.80
C PRO A 155 24.62 -20.58 -13.91
N ALA A 156 23.40 -21.11 -14.00
CA ALA A 156 22.30 -20.71 -13.13
C ALA A 156 22.69 -20.86 -11.64
N GLY A 157 22.40 -19.83 -10.83
CA GLY A 157 22.71 -19.82 -9.40
C GLY A 157 24.12 -19.36 -9.03
N VAL A 158 25.01 -19.11 -10.00
CA VAL A 158 26.34 -18.53 -9.75
C VAL A 158 26.24 -17.01 -9.78
N GLU A 159 26.76 -16.37 -8.72
CA GLU A 159 26.74 -14.92 -8.58
C GLU A 159 27.95 -14.29 -9.30
N ARG A 160 27.74 -13.16 -10.00
CA ARG A 160 28.81 -12.33 -10.54
C ARG A 160 28.98 -11.05 -9.74
N VAL A 161 30.22 -10.69 -9.47
CA VAL A 161 30.58 -9.37 -8.95
C VAL A 161 31.68 -8.79 -9.82
N ASP A 162 31.42 -7.64 -10.42
CA ASP A 162 32.40 -6.95 -11.25
C ASP A 162 33.23 -5.97 -10.42
N VAL A 163 34.54 -5.98 -10.64
CA VAL A 163 35.50 -5.10 -9.96
C VAL A 163 36.30 -4.36 -11.01
N ALA A 164 36.12 -3.04 -11.08
CA ALA A 164 36.90 -2.18 -11.94
C ALA A 164 38.25 -1.84 -11.29
N ASN A 165 39.34 -2.14 -11.97
CA ASN A 165 40.72 -1.89 -11.53
C ASN A 165 41.43 -0.85 -12.43
N ASP A 166 40.73 0.25 -12.67
CA ASP A 166 41.14 1.33 -13.57
C ASP A 166 42.08 2.36 -12.94
N GLY A 167 42.02 2.50 -11.61
CA GLY A 167 42.72 3.52 -10.83
C GLY A 167 44.04 3.04 -10.23
N THR A 168 44.37 3.61 -9.09
CA THR A 168 45.54 3.24 -8.28
C THR A 168 45.40 1.84 -7.67
N ILE A 169 46.51 1.28 -7.18
CA ILE A 169 46.50 -0.02 -6.49
C ILE A 169 45.60 0.03 -5.25
N GLU A 170 45.66 1.12 -4.49
CA GLU A 170 44.84 1.31 -3.28
C GLU A 170 43.35 1.35 -3.60
N GLU A 171 42.93 2.14 -4.59
CA GLU A 171 41.54 2.20 -5.04
C GLU A 171 41.03 0.84 -5.53
N GLY A 172 41.86 0.11 -6.29
CA GLY A 172 41.56 -1.24 -6.75
C GLY A 172 41.35 -2.21 -5.60
N ILE A 173 42.23 -2.19 -4.59
CA ILE A 173 42.10 -3.02 -3.38
C ILE A 173 40.83 -2.64 -2.61
N THR A 174 40.52 -1.36 -2.45
CA THR A 174 39.29 -0.90 -1.80
C THR A 174 38.04 -1.41 -2.51
N HIS A 175 37.96 -1.29 -3.84
CA HIS A 175 36.84 -1.83 -4.61
C HIS A 175 36.72 -3.35 -4.48
N PHE A 176 37.84 -4.07 -4.54
CA PHE A 176 37.88 -5.52 -4.42
C PHE A 176 37.41 -6.00 -3.03
N LEU A 177 37.89 -5.37 -1.95
CA LEU A 177 37.46 -5.65 -0.58
C LEU A 177 35.96 -5.38 -0.37
N ALA A 178 35.48 -4.24 -0.89
CA ALA A 178 34.06 -3.88 -0.82
C ALA A 178 33.19 -4.90 -1.56
N ALA A 179 33.62 -5.35 -2.74
CA ALA A 179 32.94 -6.39 -3.52
C ALA A 179 32.85 -7.73 -2.77
N LEU A 180 33.97 -8.20 -2.19
CA LEU A 180 34.02 -9.45 -1.42
C LEU A 180 33.10 -9.39 -0.19
N THR A 181 33.17 -8.29 0.57
CA THR A 181 32.39 -8.12 1.80
C THR A 181 30.90 -7.92 1.51
N ALA A 182 30.54 -7.20 0.44
CA ALA A 182 29.15 -7.06 0.03
C ALA A 182 28.56 -8.43 -0.37
N ALA A 183 29.27 -9.17 -1.23
CA ALA A 183 28.80 -10.46 -1.69
C ALA A 183 28.73 -11.51 -0.58
N SER A 184 29.63 -11.50 0.40
CA SER A 184 29.55 -12.42 1.55
C SER A 184 28.29 -12.22 2.40
N ARG A 185 27.70 -11.02 2.37
CA ARG A 185 26.52 -10.62 3.16
C ARG A 185 25.18 -10.71 2.41
N ARG A 186 25.18 -11.06 1.12
CA ARG A 186 23.93 -11.15 0.34
C ARG A 186 23.04 -12.31 0.75
N LEU A 187 21.78 -11.99 0.97
CA LEU A 187 20.74 -12.93 1.40
C LEU A 187 20.03 -13.52 0.19
N ARG A 188 19.55 -14.75 0.31
CA ARG A 188 18.77 -15.47 -0.69
C ARG A 188 17.29 -15.24 -0.42
N VAL A 189 16.57 -14.76 -1.42
CA VAL A 189 15.12 -14.53 -1.30
C VAL A 189 14.38 -15.86 -1.18
N VAL A 190 13.57 -15.98 -0.13
CA VAL A 190 12.63 -17.08 0.09
C VAL A 190 11.23 -16.52 0.23
N ARG A 191 10.24 -17.15 -0.41
CA ARG A 191 8.83 -16.81 -0.18
C ARG A 191 8.41 -17.34 1.18
N TYR A 192 8.12 -16.44 2.11
CA TYR A 192 7.69 -16.81 3.46
C TYR A 192 6.16 -16.94 3.50
N PRO A 193 5.58 -18.01 4.08
CA PRO A 193 4.14 -18.30 3.97
C PRO A 193 3.30 -17.47 4.95
N VAL A 194 3.48 -16.14 4.94
CA VAL A 194 2.72 -15.20 5.76
C VAL A 194 2.14 -14.11 4.86
N ASP A 195 0.84 -13.90 4.99
CA ASP A 195 0.11 -12.81 4.35
C ASP A 195 -0.06 -11.66 5.34
N THR A 196 0.76 -10.63 5.17
CA THR A 196 0.71 -9.37 5.93
C THR A 196 -0.17 -8.33 5.23
N TRP A 197 -0.98 -8.76 4.27
CA TRP A 197 -1.86 -7.96 3.44
C TRP A 197 -1.11 -6.87 2.66
N ARG A 198 -1.13 -5.62 3.11
CA ARG A 198 -0.45 -4.49 2.45
C ARG A 198 0.93 -4.18 3.04
N GLU A 199 1.29 -4.77 4.17
CA GLU A 199 2.56 -4.48 4.82
C GLU A 199 3.70 -5.30 4.20
N ARG A 200 4.81 -4.63 3.89
CA ARG A 200 6.04 -5.28 3.44
C ARG A 200 6.84 -5.70 4.67
N VAL A 201 6.76 -6.98 5.00
CA VAL A 201 7.54 -7.57 6.09
C VAL A 201 8.58 -8.53 5.53
N VAL A 202 9.77 -8.49 6.12
CA VAL A 202 10.83 -9.46 5.88
C VAL A 202 11.22 -10.17 7.16
N TYR A 203 11.62 -11.42 7.00
CA TYR A 203 11.94 -12.34 8.07
C TYR A 203 13.40 -12.75 7.96
N LEU A 204 14.15 -12.58 9.04
CA LEU A 204 15.51 -13.08 9.17
C LEU A 204 15.54 -14.20 10.21
N PRO A 205 16.34 -15.26 10.02
CA PRO A 205 16.60 -16.20 11.11
C PRO A 205 17.41 -15.52 12.22
N PRO A 206 17.33 -16.00 13.48
CA PRO A 206 18.12 -15.47 14.60
C PRO A 206 19.62 -15.39 14.27
N ALA A 207 20.16 -16.45 13.67
CA ALA A 207 21.57 -16.58 13.29
C ALA A 207 21.90 -16.03 11.88
N SER A 208 21.11 -15.09 11.37
CA SER A 208 21.31 -14.54 10.02
C SER A 208 22.73 -14.03 9.80
N ILE A 209 23.30 -14.27 8.61
CA ILE A 209 24.66 -13.86 8.23
C ILE A 209 24.90 -12.35 8.29
N VAL A 210 23.83 -11.55 8.26
CA VAL A 210 23.91 -10.09 8.40
C VAL A 210 23.73 -9.62 9.86
N GLY A 211 23.47 -10.55 10.78
CA GLY A 211 23.15 -10.28 12.18
C GLY A 211 21.74 -9.72 12.34
N SER A 212 20.77 -10.57 12.66
CA SER A 212 19.34 -10.17 12.78
C SER A 212 19.12 -9.04 13.81
N ALA A 213 19.80 -9.08 14.95
CA ALA A 213 19.75 -8.06 15.99
C ALA A 213 20.16 -6.67 15.49
N ALA A 214 21.04 -6.59 14.48
CA ALA A 214 21.47 -5.34 13.89
C ALA A 214 20.38 -4.68 13.02
N TYR A 215 19.25 -5.33 12.78
CA TYR A 215 18.11 -4.80 12.04
C TYR A 215 16.82 -4.74 12.86
N LEU A 216 16.79 -5.37 14.03
CA LEU A 216 15.69 -5.22 14.99
C LEU A 216 15.61 -3.77 15.49
N GLY A 217 14.37 -3.28 15.66
CA GLY A 217 14.09 -1.91 16.08
C GLY A 217 14.45 -0.82 15.07
N SER A 218 14.87 -1.18 13.85
CA SER A 218 14.99 -0.20 12.76
C SER A 218 13.59 0.14 12.21
N ASP A 219 13.32 1.44 11.99
CA ASP A 219 12.02 1.91 11.49
C ASP A 219 11.69 1.24 10.14
N ARG A 220 12.67 1.16 9.23
CA ARG A 220 12.60 0.49 7.91
C ARG A 220 13.97 -0.04 7.45
N VAL A 221 13.95 -1.05 6.59
CA VAL A 221 15.10 -1.56 5.84
C VAL A 221 14.88 -1.46 4.34
N GLU A 222 15.95 -1.30 3.57
CA GLU A 222 15.96 -1.40 2.12
C GLU A 222 16.46 -2.78 1.70
N ILE A 223 15.70 -3.46 0.84
CA ILE A 223 16.11 -4.68 0.16
C ILE A 223 16.35 -4.33 -1.30
N ALA A 224 17.54 -4.64 -1.82
CA ALA A 224 17.94 -4.30 -3.18
C ALA A 224 18.36 -5.54 -3.97
N ALA A 225 17.84 -5.64 -5.20
CA ALA A 225 18.19 -6.65 -6.20
C ALA A 225 18.53 -5.93 -7.52
N GLY A 226 19.79 -5.50 -7.66
CA GLY A 226 20.18 -4.59 -8.74
C GLY A 226 19.45 -3.26 -8.61
N ASP A 227 18.71 -2.87 -9.66
CA ASP A 227 17.94 -1.62 -9.69
C ASP A 227 16.59 -1.72 -8.96
N ARG A 228 16.14 -2.95 -8.63
CA ARG A 228 14.87 -3.16 -7.91
C ARG A 228 15.09 -2.99 -6.42
N LYS A 229 14.26 -2.18 -5.79
CA LYS A 229 14.34 -1.88 -4.36
C LYS A 229 12.98 -1.81 -3.72
N ILE A 230 12.88 -2.30 -2.50
CA ILE A 230 11.70 -2.11 -1.66
C ILE A 230 12.12 -1.72 -0.25
N LEU A 231 11.22 -0.99 0.43
CA LEU A 231 11.31 -0.75 1.87
C LEU A 231 10.43 -1.73 2.63
N ALA A 232 10.92 -2.26 3.74
CA ALA A 232 10.20 -3.24 4.56
C ALA A 232 10.51 -3.08 6.06
N THR A 233 9.74 -3.78 6.90
CA THR A 233 10.03 -3.97 8.32
C THR A 233 10.62 -5.36 8.56
N VAL A 234 11.62 -5.45 9.44
CA VAL A 234 12.28 -6.72 9.78
C VAL A 234 11.66 -7.36 11.00
N HIS A 235 11.36 -8.65 10.87
CA HIS A 235 11.00 -9.55 11.95
C HIS A 235 12.01 -10.69 12.01
N VAL A 236 12.09 -11.36 13.17
CA VAL A 236 12.91 -12.57 13.33
C VAL A 236 12.00 -13.79 13.30
N ALA A 237 12.34 -14.77 12.48
CA ALA A 237 11.64 -16.05 12.36
C ALA A 237 12.43 -17.13 13.11
N ASP A 238 12.01 -17.41 14.34
CA ASP A 238 12.57 -18.43 15.23
C ASP A 238 11.75 -19.75 15.25
N THR A 239 10.62 -19.76 14.55
CA THR A 239 9.66 -20.87 14.46
C THR A 239 9.56 -21.42 13.03
N GLU A 240 8.79 -22.50 12.84
CA GLU A 240 8.60 -23.10 11.51
C GLU A 240 7.71 -22.23 10.60
N PRO A 241 8.02 -22.13 9.28
CA PRO A 241 9.14 -22.77 8.60
C PRO A 241 10.48 -22.06 8.84
N ARG A 242 11.52 -22.82 9.22
CA ARG A 242 12.85 -22.25 9.45
C ARG A 242 13.49 -21.72 8.17
N LEU A 243 14.09 -20.54 8.30
CA LEU A 243 14.96 -19.94 7.29
C LEU A 243 16.41 -20.39 7.50
N ALA A 244 17.15 -20.64 6.42
CA ALA A 244 18.60 -20.82 6.51
C ALA A 244 19.28 -19.50 6.88
N ASP A 245 20.47 -19.53 7.49
CA ASP A 245 21.18 -18.32 7.96
C ASP A 245 21.40 -17.25 6.88
N ASP A 246 21.41 -17.63 5.61
CA ASP A 246 21.51 -16.71 4.47
C ASP A 246 20.21 -16.44 3.74
N ASP A 247 19.08 -16.91 4.25
CA ASP A 247 17.77 -16.63 3.67
C ASP A 247 17.23 -15.31 4.22
N ILE A 248 16.48 -14.61 3.36
CA ILE A 248 15.55 -13.57 3.74
C ILE A 248 14.16 -13.99 3.30
N GLY A 249 13.30 -14.25 4.27
CA GLY A 249 11.90 -14.57 4.03
C GLY A 249 11.14 -13.30 3.67
N LEU A 250 10.45 -13.28 2.54
CA LEU A 250 9.59 -12.16 2.16
C LEU A 250 8.13 -12.55 2.36
N SER A 251 7.36 -11.71 3.05
CA SER A 251 5.88 -11.76 3.03
C SER A 251 5.35 -11.69 1.60
N ARG A 252 4.09 -12.12 1.38
CA ARG A 252 3.48 -12.11 0.02
C ARG A 252 3.65 -10.76 -0.67
N GLN A 253 3.26 -9.66 -0.01
CA GLN A 253 3.35 -8.31 -0.58
C GLN A 253 4.79 -7.88 -0.86
N ALA A 254 5.73 -8.15 0.06
CA ALA A 254 7.14 -7.80 -0.16
C ALA A 254 7.76 -8.59 -1.32
N TYR A 255 7.40 -9.87 -1.47
CA TYR A 255 7.86 -10.70 -2.57
C TYR A 255 7.32 -10.22 -3.92
N ASP A 256 6.01 -9.95 -3.98
CA ASP A 256 5.35 -9.48 -5.20
C ASP A 256 5.87 -8.09 -5.63
N ASP A 257 6.06 -7.16 -4.67
CA ASP A 257 6.56 -5.81 -4.95
C ASP A 257 8.04 -5.79 -5.35
N LEU A 258 8.89 -6.64 -4.76
CA LEU A 258 10.28 -6.76 -5.20
C LEU A 258 10.34 -7.40 -6.60
N GLY A 259 9.44 -8.35 -6.89
CA GLY A 259 9.24 -8.91 -8.22
C GLY A 259 10.45 -9.65 -8.78
N VAL A 260 11.18 -10.38 -7.92
CA VAL A 260 12.34 -11.21 -8.30
C VAL A 260 12.06 -12.70 -8.07
N PRO A 261 12.69 -13.61 -8.83
CA PRO A 261 12.55 -15.05 -8.58
C PRO A 261 13.07 -15.46 -7.20
N ALA A 262 12.46 -16.48 -6.60
CA ALA A 262 12.98 -17.13 -5.40
C ALA A 262 14.41 -17.63 -5.66
N GLY A 263 15.28 -17.53 -4.66
CA GLY A 263 16.71 -17.82 -4.81
C GLY A 263 17.57 -16.63 -5.24
N THR A 264 16.97 -15.52 -5.69
CA THR A 264 17.72 -14.30 -6.06
C THR A 264 18.51 -13.78 -4.85
N ARG A 265 19.74 -13.34 -5.09
CA ARG A 265 20.61 -12.73 -4.08
C ARG A 265 20.33 -11.24 -3.95
N VAL A 266 20.11 -10.78 -2.72
CA VAL A 266 19.73 -9.40 -2.41
C VAL A 266 20.60 -8.81 -1.32
N ASP A 267 20.79 -7.51 -1.40
CA ASP A 267 21.44 -6.71 -0.38
C ASP A 267 20.37 -6.23 0.63
N LEU A 268 20.67 -6.33 1.92
CA LEU A 268 19.85 -5.77 3.00
C LEU A 268 20.61 -4.63 3.68
N ARG A 269 19.97 -3.48 3.83
CA ARG A 269 20.55 -2.30 4.48
C ARG A 269 19.52 -1.62 5.35
N ARG A 270 19.96 -0.92 6.40
CA ARG A 270 19.09 0.02 7.11
C ARG A 270 18.69 1.14 6.15
N ALA A 271 17.40 1.45 6.11
CA ALA A 271 16.95 2.59 5.34
C ALA A 271 17.49 3.87 6.00
N ALA A 272 17.92 4.84 5.18
CA ALA A 272 18.24 6.17 5.69
C ALA A 272 16.97 6.80 6.27
N ALA A 273 17.12 7.60 7.34
CA ALA A 273 16.00 8.36 7.86
C ALA A 273 15.45 9.27 6.74
N PRO A 274 14.12 9.41 6.60
CA PRO A 274 13.54 10.28 5.60
C PRO A 274 14.03 11.72 5.79
N ALA A 275 14.36 12.41 4.70
CA ALA A 275 14.81 13.80 4.77
C ALA A 275 13.75 14.73 5.40
N THR A 276 12.49 14.31 5.41
CA THR A 276 11.36 15.03 6.01
C THR A 276 11.15 14.73 7.50
N ARG A 277 12.04 13.97 8.16
CA ARG A 277 11.88 13.58 9.59
C ARG A 277 11.73 14.78 10.51
N ASP A 278 12.41 15.88 10.22
CA ASP A 278 12.29 17.11 11.02
C ASP A 278 10.93 17.79 10.84
N MET A 279 10.30 17.69 9.67
CA MET A 279 8.94 18.20 9.42
C MET A 279 7.91 17.38 10.21
N LEU A 280 8.05 16.06 10.23
CA LEU A 280 7.20 15.19 11.05
C LEU A 280 7.32 15.58 12.53
N ARG A 281 8.54 15.73 13.04
CA ARG A 281 8.80 16.16 14.42
C ARG A 281 8.29 17.57 14.72
N ALA A 282 8.39 18.49 13.76
CA ALA A 282 7.82 19.82 13.89
C ALA A 282 6.29 19.75 14.06
N LYS A 283 5.59 18.94 13.26
CA LYS A 283 4.14 18.78 13.42
C LYS A 283 3.76 18.11 14.73
N LEU A 284 4.51 17.09 15.18
CA LEU A 284 4.32 16.48 16.51
C LEU A 284 4.45 17.50 17.65
N ARG A 285 5.32 18.51 17.50
CA ARG A 285 5.46 19.63 18.45
C ARG A 285 4.38 20.69 18.33
N GLY A 286 3.49 20.59 17.34
CA GLY A 286 2.42 21.55 17.07
C GLY A 286 2.80 22.69 16.15
N THR A 287 3.97 22.64 15.51
CA THR A 287 4.36 23.64 14.51
C THR A 287 3.53 23.44 13.24
N ALA A 288 3.00 24.53 12.70
CA ALA A 288 2.30 24.49 11.42
C ALA A 288 3.28 24.21 10.28
N LEU A 289 2.88 23.38 9.31
CA LEU A 289 3.69 23.09 8.13
C LEU A 289 3.16 23.85 6.90
N SER A 290 4.08 24.27 6.04
CA SER A 290 3.75 24.85 4.73
C SER A 290 3.29 23.77 3.74
N GLU A 291 2.66 24.19 2.64
CA GLU A 291 2.24 23.29 1.55
C GLU A 291 3.40 22.50 0.95
N ALA A 292 4.56 23.14 0.75
CA ALA A 292 5.75 22.48 0.23
C ALA A 292 6.32 21.44 1.22
N GLU A 293 6.22 21.68 2.52
CA GLU A 293 6.61 20.71 3.55
C GLU A 293 5.65 19.54 3.61
N TYR A 294 4.33 19.78 3.58
CA TYR A 294 3.34 18.71 3.46
C TYR A 294 3.53 17.89 2.18
N GLY A 295 3.83 18.54 1.05
CA GLY A 295 4.10 17.88 -0.23
C GLY A 295 5.27 16.89 -0.16
N ARG A 296 6.36 17.28 0.52
CA ARG A 296 7.52 16.39 0.73
C ARG A 296 7.20 15.30 1.75
N LEU A 297 6.63 15.66 2.90
CA LEU A 297 6.36 14.73 3.99
C LEU A 297 5.36 13.65 3.58
N LEU A 298 4.22 14.03 2.99
CA LEU A 298 3.20 13.08 2.59
C LEU A 298 3.67 12.18 1.43
N ARG A 299 4.58 12.65 0.57
CA ARG A 299 5.23 11.81 -0.44
C ARG A 299 6.06 10.72 0.21
N ASP A 300 6.93 11.07 1.16
CA ASP A 300 7.73 10.10 1.91
C ASP A 300 6.84 9.09 2.68
N VAL A 301 5.69 9.53 3.19
CA VAL A 301 4.70 8.64 3.83
C VAL A 301 4.06 7.68 2.82
N VAL A 302 3.59 8.18 1.66
CA VAL A 302 2.96 7.36 0.61
C VAL A 302 3.96 6.37 -0.01
N GLU A 303 5.23 6.75 -0.13
CA GLU A 303 6.32 5.87 -0.58
C GLU A 303 6.76 4.84 0.47
N GLY A 304 6.16 4.85 1.67
CA GLY A 304 6.41 3.86 2.73
C GLY A 304 7.70 4.08 3.52
N ARG A 305 8.29 5.28 3.45
CA ARG A 305 9.57 5.60 4.12
C ARG A 305 9.45 5.75 5.64
N TYR A 306 8.25 5.92 6.15
CA TYR A 306 7.95 5.98 7.58
C TYR A 306 7.37 4.67 8.08
N ALA A 307 7.67 4.32 9.34
CA ALA A 307 7.02 3.20 10.02
C ALA A 307 5.54 3.53 10.30
N PRO A 308 4.63 2.53 10.38
CA PRO A 308 3.20 2.79 10.60
C PRO A 308 2.93 3.57 11.89
N GLY A 309 3.70 3.32 12.95
CA GLY A 309 3.61 4.06 14.21
C GLY A 309 3.98 5.55 14.11
N GLU A 310 4.96 5.90 13.27
CA GLU A 310 5.32 7.31 13.02
C GLU A 310 4.24 8.03 12.22
N VAL A 311 3.68 7.35 11.21
CA VAL A 311 2.54 7.88 10.43
C VAL A 311 1.33 8.09 11.34
N ALA A 312 1.03 7.12 12.20
CA ALA A 312 -0.04 7.21 13.18
C ALA A 312 0.13 8.42 14.10
N ALA A 313 1.31 8.59 14.69
CA ALA A 313 1.61 9.70 15.58
C ALA A 313 1.47 11.06 14.87
N PHE A 314 2.00 11.17 13.64
CA PHE A 314 1.85 12.37 12.81
C PHE A 314 0.38 12.70 12.55
N LEU A 315 -0.41 11.71 12.16
CA LEU A 315 -1.82 11.89 11.81
C LEU A 315 -2.65 12.34 13.03
N VAL A 316 -2.43 11.74 14.20
CA VAL A 316 -3.07 12.16 15.45
C VAL A 316 -2.68 13.58 15.84
N ALA A 317 -1.39 13.93 15.74
CA ALA A 317 -0.95 15.30 16.04
C ALA A 317 -1.52 16.32 15.03
N ALA A 318 -1.64 15.93 13.75
CA ALA A 318 -2.26 16.74 12.73
C ALA A 318 -3.72 17.01 13.10
N THR A 319 -4.55 15.99 13.33
CA THR A 319 -6.00 16.18 13.57
C THR A 319 -6.31 17.13 14.73
N GLN A 320 -5.45 17.21 15.74
CA GLN A 320 -5.64 18.08 16.90
C GLN A 320 -5.26 19.56 16.68
N ARG A 321 -4.44 19.87 15.66
CA ARG A 321 -3.76 21.19 15.56
C ARG A 321 -3.66 21.72 14.13
N LEU A 322 -4.63 21.42 13.25
CA LEU A 322 -4.64 22.01 11.90
C LEU A 322 -5.20 23.43 11.91
N THR A 323 -4.42 24.39 11.44
CA THR A 323 -4.94 25.71 11.06
C THR A 323 -5.75 25.63 9.76
N ASP A 324 -6.55 26.64 9.44
CA ASP A 324 -7.30 26.69 8.18
C ASP A 324 -6.38 26.61 6.96
N ASP A 325 -5.24 27.31 7.00
CA ASP A 325 -4.24 27.31 5.92
C ASP A 325 -3.59 25.94 5.75
N GLU A 326 -3.36 25.20 6.84
CA GLU A 326 -2.86 23.83 6.76
C GLU A 326 -3.90 22.87 6.17
N VAL A 327 -5.19 23.07 6.43
CA VAL A 327 -6.27 22.28 5.81
C VAL A 327 -6.29 22.53 4.30
N VAL A 328 -6.13 23.78 3.86
CA VAL A 328 -6.00 24.14 2.43
C VAL A 328 -4.78 23.46 1.81
N ALA A 329 -3.62 23.61 2.44
CA ALA A 329 -2.36 23.02 1.98
C ALA A 329 -2.46 21.49 1.85
N LEU A 330 -3.01 20.82 2.87
CA LEU A 330 -3.25 19.37 2.85
C LEU A 330 -4.20 18.97 1.74
N ALA A 331 -5.29 19.71 1.50
CA ALA A 331 -6.24 19.38 0.45
C ALA A 331 -5.60 19.48 -0.94
N ARG A 332 -4.80 20.54 -1.19
CA ARG A 332 -4.02 20.71 -2.42
C ARG A 332 -3.02 19.58 -2.60
N VAL A 333 -2.14 19.36 -1.62
CA VAL A 333 -1.10 18.32 -1.68
C VAL A 333 -1.72 16.94 -1.91
N ARG A 334 -2.77 16.59 -1.16
CA ARG A 334 -3.43 15.28 -1.29
C ARG A 334 -4.00 15.05 -2.68
N SER A 335 -4.54 16.09 -3.33
CA SER A 335 -5.06 15.97 -4.69
C SER A 335 -3.97 15.59 -5.72
N THR A 336 -2.70 15.93 -5.46
CA THR A 336 -1.57 15.60 -6.35
C THR A 336 -1.18 14.12 -6.34
N PHE A 337 -1.59 13.36 -5.32
CA PHE A 337 -1.32 11.92 -5.23
C PHE A 337 -2.40 11.06 -5.89
N MET A 338 -3.42 11.67 -6.49
CA MET A 338 -4.55 10.98 -7.11
C MET A 338 -4.61 11.31 -8.60
N THR A 339 -5.13 10.41 -9.41
CA THR A 339 -5.33 10.68 -10.83
C THR A 339 -6.63 11.46 -11.03
N PRO A 340 -6.59 12.70 -11.55
CA PRO A 340 -7.80 13.49 -11.71
C PRO A 340 -8.66 12.96 -12.87
N MET A 341 -9.96 12.90 -12.66
CA MET A 341 -10.96 12.73 -13.72
C MET A 341 -11.29 14.11 -14.31
N ARG A 342 -11.30 14.18 -15.64
CA ARG A 342 -11.64 15.39 -16.39
C ARG A 342 -12.97 15.19 -17.11
N TRP A 343 -13.77 16.24 -17.14
CA TRP A 343 -15.07 16.29 -17.80
C TRP A 343 -15.10 17.47 -18.75
N ASP A 344 -15.63 17.28 -19.95
CA ASP A 344 -15.74 18.32 -20.97
C ASP A 344 -17.00 19.18 -20.75
N GLU A 345 -17.21 19.61 -19.51
CA GLU A 345 -18.40 20.32 -19.07
C GLU A 345 -18.06 21.39 -18.02
N PRO A 346 -18.69 22.57 -18.07
CA PRO A 346 -18.39 23.66 -17.15
C PRO A 346 -18.95 23.43 -15.74
N ILE A 347 -20.02 22.64 -15.61
CA ILE A 347 -20.72 22.37 -14.36
C ILE A 347 -20.82 20.85 -14.16
N VAL A 348 -19.91 20.35 -13.32
CA VAL A 348 -19.95 19.00 -12.76
C VAL A 348 -20.23 19.11 -11.27
N VAL A 349 -21.32 18.48 -10.83
CA VAL A 349 -21.83 18.64 -9.46
C VAL A 349 -21.56 17.39 -8.62
N ASP A 350 -21.45 17.54 -7.31
CA ASP A 350 -21.36 16.42 -6.35
C ASP A 350 -22.08 16.79 -5.05
N LYS A 351 -22.53 15.78 -4.30
CA LYS A 351 -23.13 15.91 -2.98
C LYS A 351 -22.37 15.06 -1.98
N HIS A 352 -21.84 15.65 -0.93
CA HIS A 352 -21.26 14.92 0.19
C HIS A 352 -22.09 15.05 1.47
N SER A 353 -21.87 14.15 2.43
CA SER A 353 -22.38 14.29 3.79
C SER A 353 -21.30 13.87 4.76
N MET A 354 -21.16 14.60 5.88
CA MET A 354 -20.29 14.16 6.98
C MET A 354 -20.80 12.87 7.64
N GLY A 355 -22.04 12.48 7.36
CA GLY A 355 -22.65 11.24 7.84
C GLY A 355 -22.99 11.32 9.32
N GLY A 356 -23.03 10.16 9.98
CA GLY A 356 -23.37 10.04 11.41
C GLY A 356 -24.86 9.85 11.70
N VAL A 357 -25.74 10.13 10.74
CA VAL A 357 -27.20 9.88 10.87
C VAL A 357 -27.58 8.61 10.12
N PRO A 358 -28.17 7.59 10.78
CA PRO A 358 -28.61 6.36 10.12
C PRO A 358 -29.82 6.61 9.21
N GLY A 359 -30.00 5.76 8.20
CA GLY A 359 -31.12 5.85 7.25
C GLY A 359 -31.04 6.99 6.22
N SER A 360 -30.12 7.96 6.39
CA SER A 360 -29.94 9.10 5.49
C SER A 360 -29.27 8.73 4.15
N ARG A 361 -29.99 8.00 3.28
CA ARG A 361 -29.57 7.65 1.91
C ARG A 361 -30.10 8.58 0.84
N ILE A 362 -30.30 9.86 1.20
CA ILE A 362 -30.71 10.91 0.25
C ILE A 362 -29.82 10.96 -1.00
N THR A 363 -28.54 10.57 -0.91
CA THR A 363 -27.63 10.55 -2.06
C THR A 363 -28.15 9.68 -3.20
N LEU A 364 -28.81 8.55 -2.92
CA LEU A 364 -29.37 7.67 -3.96
C LEU A 364 -30.63 8.27 -4.62
N ILE A 365 -31.19 9.35 -4.06
CA ILE A 365 -32.36 10.07 -4.59
C ILE A 365 -31.93 11.38 -5.27
N VAL A 366 -31.01 12.13 -4.65
CA VAL A 366 -30.47 13.38 -5.18
C VAL A 366 -29.79 13.16 -6.53
N ILE A 367 -28.96 12.12 -6.64
CA ILE A 367 -28.21 11.82 -7.87
C ILE A 367 -29.13 11.59 -9.06
N PRO A 368 -30.13 10.70 -9.02
CA PRO A 368 -31.04 10.52 -10.14
C PRO A 368 -31.87 11.77 -10.47
N ILE A 369 -32.29 12.58 -9.49
CA ILE A 369 -32.98 13.86 -9.78
C ILE A 369 -32.06 14.79 -10.60
N VAL A 370 -30.83 14.99 -10.12
CA VAL A 370 -29.84 15.87 -10.77
C VAL A 370 -29.46 15.35 -12.16
N ALA A 371 -29.26 14.04 -12.28
CA ALA A 371 -28.94 13.38 -13.54
C ALA A 371 -30.11 13.40 -14.54
N ALA A 372 -31.36 13.35 -14.06
CA ALA A 372 -32.56 13.42 -14.89
C ALA A 372 -32.80 14.85 -15.41
N HIS A 373 -32.43 15.86 -14.61
CA HIS A 373 -32.34 17.25 -15.09
C HIS A 373 -31.26 17.43 -16.15
N GLY A 374 -30.17 16.68 -16.06
CA GLY A 374 -29.13 16.59 -17.08
C GLY A 374 -27.76 17.10 -16.65
N LEU A 375 -27.53 17.44 -15.37
CA LEU A 375 -26.19 17.77 -14.88
C LEU A 375 -25.36 16.50 -14.64
N ALA A 376 -24.05 16.58 -14.87
CA ALA A 376 -23.14 15.47 -14.60
C ALA A 376 -22.84 15.38 -13.09
N ILE A 377 -23.07 14.19 -12.50
CA ILE A 377 -22.83 13.93 -11.07
C ILE A 377 -22.05 12.62 -10.83
N PRO A 378 -20.71 12.63 -10.96
CA PRO A 378 -19.83 11.47 -10.82
C PRO A 378 -19.56 11.11 -9.35
N LYS A 379 -20.60 10.73 -8.58
CA LYS A 379 -20.46 10.54 -7.14
C LYS A 379 -19.51 9.41 -6.79
N THR A 380 -18.49 9.74 -6.01
CA THR A 380 -17.63 8.75 -5.35
C THR A 380 -17.85 8.76 -3.83
N SER A 381 -18.06 7.58 -3.23
CA SER A 381 -18.43 7.38 -1.82
C SER A 381 -17.48 6.41 -1.12
N SER A 382 -17.26 6.59 0.18
CA SER A 382 -16.71 5.52 1.01
C SER A 382 -17.81 4.52 1.39
N ARG A 383 -17.40 3.35 1.86
CA ARG A 383 -18.26 2.47 2.65
C ARG A 383 -18.49 3.05 4.04
N ALA A 384 -19.47 2.51 4.74
CA ALA A 384 -19.66 2.76 6.16
C ALA A 384 -18.37 2.45 6.94
N ILE A 385 -18.03 3.37 7.86
CA ILE A 385 -16.92 3.19 8.81
C ILE A 385 -17.50 2.89 10.20
N THR A 386 -18.44 3.72 10.66
CA THR A 386 -19.11 3.59 11.96
C THR A 386 -20.62 3.42 11.86
N SER A 387 -21.23 3.73 10.73
CA SER A 387 -22.68 3.58 10.50
C SER A 387 -23.08 2.16 10.15
N ALA A 388 -24.37 1.83 10.28
CA ALA A 388 -24.94 0.54 9.88
C ALA A 388 -24.97 0.33 8.35
N ALA A 389 -24.88 1.41 7.57
CA ALA A 389 -24.72 1.38 6.13
C ALA A 389 -24.04 2.66 5.63
N GLY A 390 -23.39 2.59 4.47
CA GLY A 390 -22.85 3.73 3.74
C GLY A 390 -23.51 3.84 2.37
N THR A 391 -23.32 4.97 1.68
CA THR A 391 -23.87 5.16 0.32
C THR A 391 -23.38 4.09 -0.67
N ALA A 392 -22.09 3.73 -0.61
CA ALA A 392 -21.57 2.65 -1.44
C ALA A 392 -22.18 1.29 -1.04
N ASP A 393 -22.40 1.05 0.26
CA ASP A 393 -22.97 -0.22 0.72
C ASP A 393 -24.43 -0.40 0.28
N ALA A 394 -25.22 0.68 0.26
CA ALA A 394 -26.58 0.71 -0.24
C ALA A 394 -26.63 0.54 -1.78
N MET A 395 -25.81 1.27 -2.54
CA MET A 395 -25.75 1.09 -4.00
C MET A 395 -25.34 -0.33 -4.39
N GLU A 396 -24.44 -0.94 -3.62
CA GLU A 396 -23.98 -2.32 -3.84
C GLU A 396 -25.08 -3.38 -3.67
N VAL A 397 -26.21 -3.06 -3.04
CA VAL A 397 -27.37 -3.96 -3.05
C VAL A 397 -27.89 -4.14 -4.49
N LEU A 398 -27.77 -3.11 -5.32
CA LEU A 398 -28.40 -3.04 -6.65
C LEU A 398 -27.41 -3.22 -7.80
N ALA A 399 -26.19 -2.69 -7.69
CA ALA A 399 -25.20 -2.71 -8.76
C ALA A 399 -23.76 -2.71 -8.24
N ARG A 400 -22.80 -3.04 -9.10
CA ARG A 400 -21.38 -2.91 -8.76
C ARG A 400 -21.03 -1.48 -8.36
N VAL A 401 -20.18 -1.36 -7.33
CA VAL A 401 -19.61 -0.08 -6.88
C VAL A 401 -18.09 -0.02 -7.05
N ASP A 402 -17.43 -1.15 -7.35
CA ASP A 402 -15.99 -1.29 -7.53
C ASP A 402 -15.54 -0.92 -8.95
N LEU A 403 -15.91 0.28 -9.40
CA LEU A 403 -15.66 0.74 -10.76
C LEU A 403 -14.25 1.31 -10.93
N THR A 404 -13.70 1.13 -12.13
CA THR A 404 -12.53 1.85 -12.65
C THR A 404 -12.89 3.26 -13.10
N ALA A 405 -11.90 4.13 -13.30
CA ALA A 405 -12.15 5.50 -13.75
C ALA A 405 -12.80 5.54 -15.15
N ASP A 406 -12.49 4.59 -16.04
CA ASP A 406 -13.13 4.46 -17.35
C ASP A 406 -14.60 4.02 -17.25
N GLU A 407 -14.91 3.06 -16.37
CA GLU A 407 -16.29 2.66 -16.10
C GLU A 407 -17.11 3.82 -15.51
N VAL A 408 -16.53 4.63 -14.62
CA VAL A 408 -17.18 5.86 -14.10
C VAL A 408 -17.46 6.84 -15.25
N ARG A 409 -16.48 7.12 -16.11
CA ARG A 409 -16.68 7.98 -17.30
C ARG A 409 -17.78 7.46 -18.20
N ALA A 410 -17.79 6.17 -18.50
CA ALA A 410 -18.81 5.54 -19.33
C ALA A 410 -20.21 5.63 -18.71
N THR A 411 -20.31 5.38 -17.40
CA THR A 411 -21.56 5.47 -16.63
C THR A 411 -22.12 6.89 -16.69
N VAL A 412 -21.31 7.90 -16.42
CA VAL A 412 -21.74 9.31 -16.43
C VAL A 412 -22.09 9.79 -17.85
N ARG A 413 -21.36 9.37 -18.89
CA ARG A 413 -21.72 9.68 -20.29
C ARG A 413 -23.09 9.13 -20.65
N ARG A 414 -23.41 7.91 -20.22
CA ARG A 414 -24.68 7.24 -20.52
C ARG A 414 -25.84 7.76 -19.66
N ALA A 415 -25.62 7.89 -18.36
CA ALA A 415 -26.68 8.10 -17.39
C ALA A 415 -26.62 9.45 -16.69
N ARG A 416 -25.63 10.32 -16.95
CA ARG A 416 -25.38 11.61 -16.28
C ARG A 416 -25.06 11.52 -14.78
N GLY A 417 -25.21 10.36 -14.15
CA GLY A 417 -24.84 10.11 -12.77
C GLY A 417 -24.09 8.80 -12.60
N CYS A 418 -23.38 8.67 -11.50
CA CYS A 418 -22.68 7.45 -11.08
C CYS A 418 -22.58 7.46 -9.55
N ILE A 419 -22.60 6.28 -8.91
CA ILE A 419 -22.39 6.08 -7.47
C ILE A 419 -21.33 4.98 -7.29
N ALA A 420 -20.06 5.38 -7.26
CA ALA A 420 -18.93 4.47 -7.15
C ALA A 420 -18.30 4.47 -5.75
N TRP A 421 -17.64 3.37 -5.38
CA TRP A 421 -16.81 3.28 -4.19
C TRP A 421 -15.42 3.88 -4.46
N ASN A 422 -14.92 4.70 -3.53
CA ASN A 422 -13.62 5.37 -3.65
C ASN A 422 -12.42 4.41 -3.74
N GLY A 423 -12.56 3.15 -3.32
CA GLY A 423 -11.47 2.19 -3.13
C GLY A 423 -10.57 1.97 -4.35
N ARG A 424 -11.17 1.81 -5.54
CA ARG A 424 -10.42 1.63 -6.80
C ARG A 424 -10.07 2.95 -7.51
N LEU A 425 -10.58 4.08 -7.03
CA LEU A 425 -10.48 5.37 -7.70
C LEU A 425 -9.44 6.26 -7.03
N ASN A 426 -9.74 6.71 -5.80
CA ASN A 426 -9.06 7.83 -5.13
C ASN A 426 -8.79 7.51 -3.65
N HIS A 427 -8.51 6.24 -3.35
CA HIS A 427 -8.21 5.77 -2.00
C HIS A 427 -6.71 5.84 -1.71
N SER A 428 -6.34 6.42 -0.57
CA SER A 428 -4.92 6.63 -0.21
C SER A 428 -4.53 5.81 1.02
N THR A 429 -3.25 5.45 1.13
CA THR A 429 -2.66 4.83 2.33
C THR A 429 -2.87 5.70 3.58
N LEU A 430 -2.88 7.03 3.41
CA LEU A 430 -3.23 7.96 4.48
C LEU A 430 -4.65 7.75 5.00
N ASP A 431 -5.61 7.43 4.13
CA ASP A 431 -6.98 7.15 4.55
C ASP A 431 -7.07 5.82 5.32
N ASP A 432 -6.31 4.80 4.92
CA ASP A 432 -6.23 3.52 5.65
C ASP A 432 -5.73 3.73 7.08
N VAL A 433 -4.58 4.40 7.23
CA VAL A 433 -3.99 4.64 8.56
C VAL A 433 -4.90 5.52 9.41
N MET A 434 -5.48 6.58 8.82
CA MET A 434 -6.46 7.41 9.52
C MET A 434 -7.64 6.61 10.03
N ASN A 435 -8.28 5.82 9.16
CA ASN A 435 -9.46 5.04 9.51
C ASN A 435 -9.15 4.00 10.61
N ALA A 436 -7.95 3.41 10.59
CA ALA A 436 -7.51 2.45 11.61
C ALA A 436 -7.36 3.07 13.01
N ILE A 437 -7.06 4.36 13.10
CA ILE A 437 -6.78 5.04 14.38
C ILE A 437 -7.99 5.84 14.88
N THR A 438 -8.65 6.59 14.00
CA THR A 438 -9.78 7.44 14.41
C THR A 438 -10.97 6.60 14.89
N ARG A 439 -11.17 5.41 14.30
CA ARG A 439 -12.32 4.55 14.58
C ARG A 439 -12.30 3.94 15.99
N PRO A 440 -11.23 3.29 16.47
CA PRO A 440 -11.23 2.68 17.80
C PRO A 440 -11.09 3.72 18.93
N LEU A 441 -10.42 4.85 18.64
CA LEU A 441 -10.05 5.84 19.67
C LEU A 441 -11.00 7.03 19.74
N GLY A 442 -11.97 7.15 18.83
CA GLY A 442 -12.95 8.25 18.83
C GLY A 442 -12.33 9.63 18.62
N ILE A 443 -11.20 9.72 17.90
CA ILE A 443 -10.46 10.97 17.70
C ILE A 443 -11.24 11.91 16.78
N ASP A 444 -11.41 13.17 17.21
CA ASP A 444 -11.92 14.22 16.33
C ASP A 444 -10.95 14.45 15.18
N SER A 445 -11.48 14.27 13.97
CA SER A 445 -10.77 14.37 12.70
C SER A 445 -11.53 15.27 11.72
N ASN A 446 -12.39 16.17 12.21
CA ASN A 446 -13.25 17.02 11.37
C ASN A 446 -12.45 17.86 10.37
N ARG A 447 -11.44 18.59 10.84
CA ARG A 447 -10.57 19.42 9.98
C ARG A 447 -9.81 18.60 8.93
N TRP A 448 -9.28 17.43 9.32
CA TRP A 448 -8.65 16.50 8.37
C TRP A 448 -9.65 15.95 7.36
N SER A 449 -10.89 15.68 7.79
CA SER A 449 -11.96 15.19 6.93
C SER A 449 -12.28 16.21 5.84
N VAL A 450 -12.28 17.52 6.11
CA VAL A 450 -12.45 18.56 5.09
C VAL A 450 -11.41 18.41 3.97
N ALA A 451 -10.12 18.34 4.33
CA ALA A 451 -9.05 18.16 3.35
C ALA A 451 -9.17 16.84 2.58
N SER A 452 -9.51 15.74 3.26
CA SER A 452 -9.70 14.42 2.64
C SER A 452 -10.90 14.37 1.69
N ILE A 453 -12.02 15.01 2.05
CA ILE A 453 -13.24 15.04 1.25
C ILE A 453 -13.04 15.89 0.01
N LEU A 454 -12.58 17.14 0.16
CA LEU A 454 -12.47 18.08 -0.96
C LEU A 454 -11.36 17.69 -1.94
N SER A 455 -10.24 17.13 -1.48
CA SER A 455 -9.21 16.58 -2.38
C SER A 455 -9.77 15.49 -3.30
N LYS A 456 -10.65 14.62 -2.79
CA LYS A 456 -11.32 13.56 -3.58
C LYS A 456 -12.39 14.11 -4.51
N LYS A 457 -13.08 15.19 -4.12
CA LYS A 457 -14.10 15.85 -4.96
C LYS A 457 -13.43 16.55 -6.15
N LEU A 458 -12.35 17.27 -5.88
CA LEU A 458 -11.52 17.89 -6.92
C LEU A 458 -10.99 16.85 -7.91
N THR A 459 -10.44 15.73 -7.42
CA THR A 459 -9.88 14.68 -8.29
C THR A 459 -10.96 13.84 -8.97
N ALA A 460 -12.21 13.86 -8.48
CA ALA A 460 -13.36 13.34 -9.22
C ALA A 460 -13.80 14.29 -10.36
N GLY A 461 -13.20 15.46 -10.49
CA GLY A 461 -13.51 16.46 -11.51
C GLY A 461 -14.74 17.30 -11.20
N SER A 462 -15.21 17.30 -9.95
CA SER A 462 -16.30 18.16 -9.51
C SER A 462 -15.89 19.63 -9.60
N THR A 463 -16.86 20.48 -9.93
CA THR A 463 -16.72 21.95 -9.96
C THR A 463 -17.58 22.60 -8.87
N HIS A 464 -18.75 22.00 -8.58
CA HIS A 464 -19.69 22.46 -7.57
C HIS A 464 -19.98 21.30 -6.59
N VAL A 465 -19.93 21.56 -5.29
CA VAL A 465 -20.10 20.52 -4.27
C VAL A 465 -20.99 21.01 -3.14
N ILE A 466 -22.07 20.29 -2.86
CA ILE A 466 -22.92 20.58 -1.71
C ILE A 466 -22.54 19.63 -0.57
N ILE A 467 -22.41 20.16 0.65
CA ILE A 467 -22.00 19.41 1.83
C ILE A 467 -23.14 19.39 2.85
N ASP A 468 -23.62 18.21 3.19
CA ASP A 468 -24.55 17.98 4.29
C ASP A 468 -23.78 17.80 5.62
N LEU A 469 -24.10 18.63 6.61
CA LEU A 469 -23.49 18.65 7.94
C LEU A 469 -24.57 18.38 9.02
N PRO A 470 -24.95 17.12 9.24
CA PRO A 470 -25.92 16.80 10.27
C PRO A 470 -25.37 17.11 11.67
N TYR A 471 -26.13 17.85 12.46
CA TYR A 471 -25.83 18.13 13.87
C TYR A 471 -26.91 17.56 14.78
N GLY A 472 -26.53 17.19 16.00
CA GLY A 472 -27.47 16.69 17.00
C GLY A 472 -26.76 16.08 18.19
N PRO A 473 -27.50 15.78 19.27
CA PRO A 473 -26.91 15.30 20.53
C PRO A 473 -26.00 14.08 20.36
N GLN A 474 -26.30 13.23 19.39
CA GLN A 474 -25.60 11.97 19.10
C GLN A 474 -24.94 11.93 17.72
N ALA A 475 -25.10 13.00 16.93
CA ALA A 475 -24.46 13.09 15.63
C ALA A 475 -22.95 13.39 15.79
N LYS A 476 -22.22 13.32 14.67
CA LYS A 476 -20.78 13.62 14.66
C LYS A 476 -20.50 15.06 15.09
N LEU A 477 -21.36 15.99 14.67
CA LEU A 477 -21.36 17.39 15.07
C LEU A 477 -22.44 17.56 16.15
N ARG A 478 -22.09 18.11 17.30
CA ARG A 478 -22.99 18.16 18.47
C ARG A 478 -23.96 19.33 18.41
N THR A 479 -23.51 20.45 17.87
CA THR A 479 -24.30 21.69 17.84
C THR A 479 -24.38 22.26 16.43
N ARG A 480 -25.39 23.11 16.21
CA ARG A 480 -25.55 23.85 14.96
C ARG A 480 -24.37 24.77 14.69
N ASP A 481 -23.81 25.38 15.73
CA ASP A 481 -22.67 26.29 15.62
C ASP A 481 -21.40 25.56 15.19
N GLU A 482 -21.14 24.37 15.72
CA GLU A 482 -20.05 23.50 15.28
C GLU A 482 -20.19 23.14 13.80
N ALA A 483 -21.41 22.78 13.36
CA ALA A 483 -21.69 22.52 11.95
C ALA A 483 -21.51 23.76 11.07
N ALA A 484 -21.93 24.94 11.53
CA ALA A 484 -21.75 26.19 10.79
C ALA A 484 -20.26 26.59 10.68
N GLU A 485 -19.47 26.39 11.74
CA GLU A 485 -18.03 26.61 11.73
C GLU A 485 -17.33 25.68 10.73
N LEU A 486 -17.63 24.39 10.78
CA LEU A 486 -17.07 23.42 9.84
C LEU A 486 -17.51 23.72 8.40
N GLY A 487 -18.75 24.19 8.20
CA GLY A 487 -19.26 24.64 6.90
C GLY A 487 -18.43 25.77 6.30
N ARG A 488 -18.14 26.82 7.09
CA ARG A 488 -17.26 27.92 6.66
C ARG A 488 -15.86 27.42 6.28
N LEU A 489 -15.33 26.41 6.99
CA LEU A 489 -14.05 25.80 6.63
C LEU A 489 -14.13 25.03 5.30
N PHE A 490 -15.21 24.27 5.05
CA PHE A 490 -15.45 23.62 3.75
C PHE A 490 -15.47 24.63 2.61
N GLU A 491 -16.18 25.75 2.77
CA GLU A 491 -16.32 26.79 1.75
C GLU A 491 -14.99 27.51 1.48
N ARG A 492 -14.23 27.84 2.54
CA ARG A 492 -12.89 28.42 2.43
C ARG A 492 -11.94 27.51 1.66
N VAL A 493 -11.89 26.22 2.03
CA VAL A 493 -11.01 25.25 1.37
C VAL A 493 -11.47 24.99 -0.06
N GLY A 494 -12.79 24.91 -0.29
CA GLY A 494 -13.38 24.80 -1.63
C GLY A 494 -12.93 25.94 -2.55
N THR A 495 -13.09 27.18 -2.08
CA THR A 495 -12.67 28.39 -2.81
C THR A 495 -11.17 28.33 -3.15
N ALA A 496 -10.32 27.95 -2.19
CA ALA A 496 -8.89 27.82 -2.44
C ALA A 496 -8.58 26.76 -3.51
N LEU A 497 -9.33 25.66 -3.56
CA LEU A 497 -9.18 24.62 -4.57
C LEU A 497 -9.82 24.96 -5.92
N GLY A 498 -10.50 26.10 -6.04
CA GLY A 498 -11.24 26.48 -7.26
C GLY A 498 -12.58 25.76 -7.40
N LEU A 499 -13.17 25.29 -6.30
CA LEU A 499 -14.49 24.67 -6.24
C LEU A 499 -15.53 25.68 -5.72
N VAL A 500 -16.74 25.63 -6.27
CA VAL A 500 -17.92 26.23 -5.65
C VAL A 500 -18.43 25.25 -4.61
N VAL A 501 -18.41 25.61 -3.33
CA VAL A 501 -18.88 24.75 -2.24
C VAL A 501 -19.98 25.45 -1.47
N GLU A 502 -21.06 24.74 -1.19
CA GLU A 502 -22.16 25.18 -0.31
C GLU A 502 -22.32 24.16 0.81
N ALA A 503 -22.21 24.59 2.07
CA ALA A 503 -22.29 23.68 3.22
C ALA A 503 -23.52 23.96 4.10
N HIS A 504 -24.31 22.93 4.38
CA HIS A 504 -25.56 23.05 5.13
C HIS A 504 -25.55 22.28 6.44
N ALA A 505 -25.71 23.02 7.54
CA ALA A 505 -26.08 22.44 8.82
C ALA A 505 -27.52 21.90 8.75
N THR A 506 -27.70 20.60 9.01
CA THR A 506 -29.01 19.95 8.99
C THR A 506 -29.30 19.25 10.31
N ASP A 507 -30.58 19.09 10.65
CA ASP A 507 -30.96 18.33 11.84
C ASP A 507 -30.61 16.84 11.66
N GLY A 508 -29.88 16.31 12.63
CA GLY A 508 -29.46 14.91 12.75
C GLY A 508 -29.82 14.32 14.11
N SER A 509 -30.82 14.87 14.79
CA SER A 509 -31.30 14.41 16.10
C SER A 509 -32.04 13.06 16.07
N ALA A 510 -32.51 12.64 14.90
CA ALA A 510 -33.25 11.40 14.69
C ALA A 510 -32.79 10.68 13.40
N PRO A 511 -33.08 9.37 13.26
CA PRO A 511 -32.90 8.66 11.99
C PRO A 511 -33.73 9.31 10.88
N ILE A 512 -33.25 9.21 9.63
CA ILE A 512 -34.00 9.64 8.45
C ILE A 512 -34.50 8.39 7.74
N GLY A 513 -35.78 8.33 7.39
CA GLY A 513 -36.38 7.12 6.82
C GLY A 513 -36.89 6.16 7.90
N ARG A 514 -37.10 4.89 7.51
CA ARG A 514 -37.50 3.78 8.38
C ARG A 514 -36.42 2.71 8.45
N GLY A 515 -35.79 2.42 7.31
CA GLY A 515 -34.75 1.41 7.20
C GLY A 515 -33.39 1.89 7.68
N ILE A 516 -32.70 1.03 8.43
CA ILE A 516 -31.31 1.21 8.86
C ILE A 516 -30.55 -0.06 8.50
N GLY A 517 -29.63 0.02 7.55
CA GLY A 517 -28.95 -1.13 6.94
C GLY A 517 -29.14 -1.16 5.42
N PRO A 518 -28.26 -1.82 4.65
CA PRO A 518 -28.16 -1.59 3.21
C PRO A 518 -29.46 -1.85 2.43
N SER A 519 -30.06 -3.04 2.54
CA SER A 519 -31.29 -3.40 1.81
C SER A 519 -32.52 -2.62 2.28
N LEU A 520 -32.66 -2.40 3.59
CA LEU A 520 -33.75 -1.62 4.17
C LEU A 520 -33.71 -0.14 3.76
N GLU A 521 -32.52 0.45 3.72
CA GLU A 521 -32.37 1.82 3.22
C GLU A 521 -32.61 1.94 1.71
N VAL A 522 -32.26 0.91 0.93
CA VAL A 522 -32.58 0.85 -0.51
C VAL A 522 -34.08 0.74 -0.74
N ARG A 523 -34.80 -0.05 0.05
CA ARG A 523 -36.27 -0.12 0.00
C ARG A 523 -36.88 1.28 0.16
N ASP A 524 -36.45 2.02 1.18
CA ASP A 524 -36.97 3.37 1.44
C ASP A 524 -36.65 4.34 0.28
N VAL A 525 -35.45 4.24 -0.29
CA VAL A 525 -35.06 5.02 -1.48
C VAL A 525 -35.96 4.71 -2.68
N LEU A 526 -36.20 3.42 -2.95
CA LEU A 526 -37.06 3.00 -4.07
C LEU A 526 -38.50 3.47 -3.87
N GLN A 527 -39.04 3.37 -2.66
CA GLN A 527 -40.37 3.92 -2.33
C GLN A 527 -40.46 5.43 -2.63
N VAL A 528 -39.43 6.21 -2.32
CA VAL A 528 -39.41 7.65 -2.65
C VAL A 528 -39.36 7.87 -4.18
N LEU A 529 -38.51 7.14 -4.90
CA LEU A 529 -38.38 7.26 -6.35
C LEU A 529 -39.65 6.81 -7.10
N ASP A 530 -40.37 5.83 -6.55
CA ASP A 530 -41.61 5.28 -7.10
C ASP A 530 -42.85 6.08 -6.71
N HIS A 531 -42.68 7.14 -5.92
CA HIS A 531 -43.77 7.92 -5.36
C HIS A 531 -44.78 7.05 -4.57
N ASP A 532 -44.26 6.04 -3.86
CA ASP A 532 -45.07 5.12 -3.06
C ASP A 532 -45.74 5.86 -1.88
N PRO A 533 -47.04 5.65 -1.60
CA PRO A 533 -47.70 6.24 -0.43
C PRO A 533 -47.02 5.95 0.92
N ALA A 534 -46.30 4.83 1.03
CA ALA A 534 -45.55 4.42 2.20
C ALA A 534 -44.15 5.06 2.29
N ALA A 535 -43.71 5.81 1.27
CA ALA A 535 -42.40 6.43 1.22
C ALA A 535 -42.13 7.34 2.43
N PRO A 536 -40.92 7.28 3.03
CA PRO A 536 -40.58 8.17 4.12
C PRO A 536 -40.50 9.64 3.68
N ARG A 537 -41.44 10.46 4.18
CA ARG A 537 -41.59 11.87 3.78
C ARG A 537 -40.37 12.72 4.14
N ASP A 538 -39.74 12.45 5.27
CA ASP A 538 -38.53 13.10 5.75
C ASP A 538 -37.32 12.84 4.84
N LEU A 539 -37.18 11.59 4.36
CA LEU A 539 -36.16 11.22 3.39
C LEU A 539 -36.36 11.95 2.06
N ALA A 540 -37.60 11.97 1.56
CA ALA A 540 -37.97 12.68 0.32
C ALA A 540 -37.75 14.19 0.45
N ALA A 541 -38.23 14.81 1.53
CA ALA A 541 -38.11 16.25 1.75
C ALA A 541 -36.65 16.71 1.81
N LYS A 542 -35.79 15.96 2.53
CA LYS A 542 -34.36 16.27 2.59
C LYS A 542 -33.68 16.05 1.24
N ALA A 543 -34.03 15.00 0.49
CA ALA A 543 -33.48 14.77 -0.84
C ALA A 543 -33.87 15.90 -1.82
N VAL A 544 -35.12 16.36 -1.80
CA VAL A 544 -35.61 17.48 -2.61
C VAL A 544 -34.90 18.79 -2.25
N ASP A 545 -34.71 19.09 -0.96
CA ASP A 545 -33.99 20.29 -0.53
C ASP A 545 -32.56 20.32 -1.10
N PHE A 546 -31.78 19.23 -0.95
CA PHE A 546 -30.44 19.18 -1.51
C PHE A 546 -30.41 19.20 -3.04
N ALA A 547 -31.33 18.49 -3.70
CA ALA A 547 -31.43 18.52 -5.15
C ALA A 547 -31.76 19.93 -5.65
N SER A 548 -32.69 20.65 -4.99
CA SER A 548 -33.10 22.00 -5.39
C SER A 548 -31.95 22.99 -5.46
N ARG A 549 -31.03 22.91 -4.49
CA ARG A 549 -29.83 23.76 -4.41
C ARG A 549 -28.81 23.41 -5.49
N ILE A 550 -28.58 22.12 -5.72
CA ILE A 550 -27.70 21.66 -6.80
C ILE A 550 -28.26 22.12 -8.16
N LEU A 551 -29.57 21.95 -8.38
CA LEU A 551 -30.22 22.37 -9.61
C LEU A 551 -30.15 23.89 -9.82
N ALA A 552 -30.19 24.69 -8.75
CA ALA A 552 -30.09 26.14 -8.81
C ALA A 552 -28.74 26.64 -9.38
N TRP A 553 -27.67 25.83 -9.34
CA TRP A 553 -26.40 26.16 -10.00
C TRP A 553 -26.48 26.13 -11.53
N ASP A 554 -27.45 25.44 -12.10
CA ASP A 554 -27.73 25.54 -13.52
C ASP A 554 -28.31 26.93 -13.81
N PRO A 555 -27.67 27.75 -14.67
CA PRO A 555 -28.17 29.09 -15.01
C PRO A 555 -29.59 29.08 -15.60
N ARG A 556 -30.05 27.94 -16.14
CA ARG A 556 -31.41 27.76 -16.66
C ARG A 556 -32.47 27.65 -15.55
N VAL A 557 -32.05 27.33 -14.32
CA VAL A 557 -32.89 27.19 -13.13
C VAL A 557 -32.70 28.41 -12.21
N GLY A 558 -31.44 28.74 -11.90
CA GLY A 558 -31.00 29.99 -11.27
C GLY A 558 -31.40 30.25 -9.81
N THR A 559 -32.43 29.56 -9.27
CA THR A 559 -32.91 29.77 -7.90
C THR A 559 -33.29 28.46 -7.22
N VAL A 560 -33.17 28.42 -5.89
CA VAL A 560 -33.56 27.25 -5.07
C VAL A 560 -35.06 26.95 -5.22
N GLU A 561 -35.90 27.98 -5.27
CA GLU A 561 -37.36 27.83 -5.45
C GLU A 561 -37.70 27.13 -6.77
N ALA A 562 -37.10 27.59 -7.88
CA ALA A 562 -37.27 26.94 -9.19
C ALA A 562 -36.64 25.54 -9.21
N GLY A 563 -35.49 25.35 -8.56
CA GLY A 563 -34.85 24.05 -8.40
C GLY A 563 -35.72 23.06 -7.64
N ARG A 564 -36.47 23.54 -6.63
CA ARG A 564 -37.40 22.72 -5.86
C ARG A 564 -38.56 22.25 -6.70
N ALA A 565 -39.21 23.18 -7.41
CA ALA A 565 -40.30 22.86 -8.33
C ALA A 565 -39.84 21.81 -9.39
N ARG A 566 -38.63 21.97 -9.93
CA ARG A 566 -38.04 21.02 -10.87
C ARG A 566 -37.73 19.65 -10.26
N ALA A 567 -37.17 19.61 -9.05
CA ALA A 567 -36.88 18.36 -8.35
C ALA A 567 -38.16 17.56 -8.05
N GLU A 568 -39.20 18.24 -7.57
CA GLU A 568 -40.51 17.64 -7.29
C GLU A 568 -41.20 17.15 -8.57
N GLU A 569 -41.11 17.90 -9.67
CA GLU A 569 -41.59 17.48 -10.99
C GLU A 569 -40.88 16.20 -11.48
N LEU A 570 -39.55 16.13 -11.37
CA LEU A 570 -38.75 14.98 -11.82
C LEU A 570 -39.03 13.71 -11.00
N LEU A 571 -39.33 13.85 -9.70
CA LEU A 571 -39.80 12.74 -8.88
C LEU A 571 -41.21 12.30 -9.30
N ARG A 572 -42.16 13.24 -9.34
CA ARG A 572 -43.57 12.95 -9.64
C ARG A 572 -43.80 12.38 -11.04
N SER A 573 -42.99 12.77 -12.01
CA SER A 573 -43.06 12.27 -13.39
C SER A 573 -42.43 10.88 -13.58
N GLY A 574 -41.69 10.36 -12.59
CA GLY A 574 -40.91 9.12 -12.72
C GLY A 574 -39.56 9.28 -13.43
N ALA A 575 -39.24 10.46 -13.97
CA ALA A 575 -37.98 10.70 -14.67
C ALA A 575 -36.74 10.45 -13.78
N ALA A 576 -36.81 10.78 -12.49
CA ALA A 576 -35.76 10.44 -11.53
C ALA A 576 -35.62 8.92 -11.37
N ARG A 577 -36.73 8.16 -11.29
CA ARG A 577 -36.69 6.71 -11.19
C ARG A 577 -36.09 6.04 -12.42
N GLU A 578 -36.52 6.45 -13.62
CA GLU A 578 -35.95 5.96 -14.88
C GLU A 578 -34.43 6.23 -14.95
N ARG A 579 -34.02 7.41 -14.49
CA ARG A 579 -32.61 7.79 -14.43
C ARG A 579 -31.82 6.94 -13.42
N PHE A 580 -32.41 6.64 -12.27
CA PHE A 580 -31.81 5.75 -11.29
C PHE A 580 -31.58 4.35 -11.86
N ASP A 581 -32.58 3.79 -12.55
CA ASP A 581 -32.45 2.51 -13.24
C ASP A 581 -31.36 2.55 -14.32
N ALA A 582 -31.27 3.63 -15.10
CA ALA A 582 -30.20 3.79 -16.10
C ALA A 582 -28.79 3.81 -15.46
N ILE A 583 -28.63 4.40 -14.27
CA ILE A 583 -27.38 4.37 -13.50
C ILE A 583 -27.09 2.94 -13.04
N VAL A 584 -28.07 2.24 -12.45
CA VAL A 584 -27.94 0.85 -11.99
C VAL A 584 -27.53 -0.07 -13.14
N GLU A 585 -28.17 0.05 -14.32
CA GLU A 585 -27.79 -0.72 -15.51
C GLU A 585 -26.36 -0.42 -15.98
N ALA A 586 -26.00 0.86 -16.06
CA ALA A 586 -24.70 1.28 -16.55
C ALA A 586 -23.55 0.85 -15.63
N GLN A 587 -23.78 0.76 -14.31
CA GLN A 587 -22.82 0.24 -13.35
C GLN A 587 -22.73 -1.29 -13.32
N GLY A 588 -23.68 -1.99 -13.94
CA GLY A 588 -23.79 -3.45 -13.89
C GLY A 588 -24.69 -3.91 -12.75
N ARG A 589 -25.98 -4.04 -13.06
CA ARG A 589 -27.02 -4.51 -12.14
C ARG A 589 -26.71 -5.91 -11.61
N HIS A 590 -26.99 -6.14 -10.33
CA HIS A 590 -27.00 -7.48 -9.75
C HIS A 590 -28.28 -8.23 -10.13
N ALA A 591 -28.14 -9.45 -10.62
CA ALA A 591 -29.27 -10.29 -11.03
C ALA A 591 -30.25 -10.58 -9.88
N THR A 592 -29.76 -10.65 -8.65
CA THR A 592 -30.56 -10.89 -7.45
C THR A 592 -30.11 -9.94 -6.35
N PRO A 593 -30.72 -8.73 -6.26
CA PRO A 593 -30.46 -7.80 -5.17
C PRO A 593 -30.75 -8.43 -3.80
N SER A 594 -29.94 -8.09 -2.79
CA SER A 594 -30.20 -8.54 -1.42
C SER A 594 -31.48 -7.92 -0.87
N LEU A 595 -32.40 -8.76 -0.40
CA LEU A 595 -33.61 -8.34 0.31
C LEU A 595 -33.35 -8.34 1.82
N PRO A 596 -34.18 -7.67 2.63
CA PRO A 596 -34.11 -7.76 4.08
C PRO A 596 -34.15 -9.21 4.57
N GLY A 597 -33.37 -9.50 5.62
CA GLY A 597 -33.18 -10.84 6.16
C GLY A 597 -34.47 -11.50 6.62
N ALA A 598 -34.58 -12.80 6.40
CA ALA A 598 -35.77 -13.59 6.72
C ALA A 598 -35.91 -13.87 8.23
N PHE A 599 -34.79 -13.91 8.97
CA PHE A 599 -34.83 -14.01 10.42
C PHE A 599 -35.12 -12.64 11.01
N VAL A 600 -36.22 -12.54 11.74
CA VAL A 600 -36.72 -11.29 12.29
C VAL A 600 -37.01 -11.38 13.77
N HIS A 601 -36.78 -10.27 14.48
CA HIS A 601 -37.16 -10.10 15.87
C HIS A 601 -37.83 -8.74 16.06
N ALA A 602 -39.11 -8.75 16.44
CA ALA A 602 -39.86 -7.53 16.72
C ALA A 602 -39.58 -7.06 18.15
N VAL A 603 -39.17 -5.80 18.29
CA VAL A 603 -38.95 -5.16 19.59
C VAL A 603 -40.21 -4.39 19.97
N HIS A 604 -40.79 -4.73 21.11
CA HIS A 604 -42.08 -4.19 21.56
C HIS A 604 -41.94 -3.16 22.69
N ALA A 605 -42.83 -2.18 22.69
CA ALA A 605 -42.91 -1.15 23.72
C ALA A 605 -43.30 -1.75 25.08
N GLN A 606 -42.51 -1.47 26.12
CA GLN A 606 -42.77 -1.98 27.47
C GLN A 606 -43.78 -1.13 28.26
N ARG A 607 -44.01 0.10 27.81
CA ARG A 607 -44.94 1.07 28.41
C ARG A 607 -45.68 1.84 27.32
N SER A 608 -46.88 2.33 27.64
CA SER A 608 -47.59 3.29 26.79
C SER A 608 -47.04 4.70 27.02
N GLY A 609 -47.04 5.54 25.98
CA GLY A 609 -46.52 6.90 26.04
C GLY A 609 -46.44 7.56 24.67
N LYS A 610 -45.53 8.53 24.53
CA LYS A 610 -45.17 9.17 23.27
C LYS A 610 -43.67 9.05 23.10
N VAL A 611 -43.19 8.72 21.91
CA VAL A 611 -41.75 8.63 21.63
C VAL A 611 -41.13 10.01 21.76
N GLU A 612 -40.24 10.20 22.72
CA GLU A 612 -39.55 11.47 22.96
C GLU A 612 -38.30 11.58 22.08
N SER A 613 -37.53 10.50 21.97
CA SER A 613 -36.30 10.46 21.20
C SER A 613 -35.97 9.04 20.72
N ILE A 614 -35.12 8.96 19.69
CA ILE A 614 -34.54 7.71 19.20
C ILE A 614 -33.03 7.87 19.27
N ASP A 615 -32.38 6.98 20.02
CA ASP A 615 -30.93 6.90 20.12
C ASP A 615 -30.35 6.32 18.82
N ILE A 616 -29.84 7.20 17.97
CA ILE A 616 -29.29 6.84 16.67
C ILE A 616 -28.03 5.98 16.77
N ALA A 617 -27.26 6.13 17.86
CA ALA A 617 -26.04 5.37 18.09
C ALA A 617 -26.37 3.93 18.50
N ARG A 618 -27.35 3.75 19.40
CA ARG A 618 -27.86 2.46 19.86
C ARG A 618 -28.52 1.69 18.73
N VAL A 619 -29.44 2.30 17.99
CA VAL A 619 -30.11 1.62 16.88
C VAL A 619 -29.13 1.23 15.78
N SER A 620 -28.13 2.07 15.50
CA SER A 620 -27.04 1.71 14.60
C SER A 620 -26.18 0.57 15.14
N GLU A 621 -25.95 0.49 16.45
CA GLU A 621 -25.24 -0.63 17.08
C GLU A 621 -26.01 -1.95 16.93
N ILE A 622 -27.32 -1.93 17.17
CA ILE A 622 -28.20 -3.09 17.01
C ILE A 622 -28.16 -3.58 15.55
N ALA A 623 -28.29 -2.68 14.58
CA ALA A 623 -28.18 -3.03 13.16
C ALA A 623 -26.81 -3.64 12.81
N ARG A 624 -25.72 -3.12 13.40
CA ARG A 624 -24.37 -3.68 13.20
C ARG A 624 -24.22 -5.06 13.84
N ARG A 625 -24.79 -5.27 15.04
CA ARG A 625 -24.80 -6.58 15.71
C ARG A 625 -25.59 -7.62 14.94
N ALA A 626 -26.62 -7.19 14.21
CA ALA A 626 -27.41 -8.05 13.32
C ALA A 626 -26.67 -8.43 12.02
N GLY A 627 -25.51 -7.84 11.72
CA GLY A 627 -24.66 -8.17 10.56
C GLY A 627 -24.38 -7.00 9.60
N ALA A 628 -25.06 -5.87 9.73
CA ALA A 628 -24.88 -4.73 8.83
C ALA A 628 -23.53 -4.02 9.04
N PRO A 629 -22.87 -3.46 8.00
CA PRO A 629 -23.25 -3.46 6.58
C PRO A 629 -22.69 -4.66 5.78
N LEU A 630 -21.95 -5.58 6.42
CA LEU A 630 -21.28 -6.69 5.73
C LEU A 630 -22.33 -7.65 5.16
N ASP A 631 -23.31 -8.01 5.99
CA ASP A 631 -24.56 -8.59 5.53
C ASP A 631 -25.50 -7.46 5.06
N LYS A 632 -25.83 -7.48 3.77
CA LYS A 632 -26.71 -6.50 3.14
C LYS A 632 -28.17 -6.68 3.51
N SER A 633 -28.56 -7.89 3.92
CA SER A 633 -29.92 -8.22 4.35
C SER A 633 -30.22 -7.77 5.79
N ALA A 634 -29.17 -7.58 6.60
CA ALA A 634 -29.28 -7.22 8.00
C ALA A 634 -29.58 -5.74 8.23
N GLY A 635 -30.26 -5.45 9.34
CA GLY A 635 -30.53 -4.08 9.77
C GLY A 635 -31.69 -3.96 10.75
N VAL A 636 -32.19 -2.73 10.91
CA VAL A 636 -33.35 -2.38 11.74
C VAL A 636 -34.38 -1.64 10.89
N ASP A 637 -35.64 -2.06 10.99
CA ASP A 637 -36.78 -1.43 10.34
C ASP A 637 -37.68 -0.73 11.37
N LEU A 638 -37.65 0.60 11.38
CA LEU A 638 -38.37 1.42 12.37
C LEU A 638 -39.88 1.45 12.07
N ALA A 639 -40.66 1.04 13.07
CA ALA A 639 -42.11 1.19 13.07
C ALA A 639 -42.54 2.51 13.74
N ALA A 640 -41.84 2.92 14.79
CA ALA A 640 -42.11 4.15 15.54
C ALA A 640 -41.19 5.31 15.13
N ARG A 641 -41.74 6.52 15.16
CA ARG A 641 -41.02 7.80 14.94
C ARG A 641 -41.09 8.69 16.16
N VAL A 642 -40.17 9.64 16.25
CA VAL A 642 -40.21 10.70 17.26
C VAL A 642 -41.54 11.43 17.18
N GLY A 643 -42.24 11.49 18.30
CA GLY A 643 -43.56 12.10 18.41
C GLY A 643 -44.74 11.14 18.28
N ASP A 644 -44.54 9.89 17.90
CA ASP A 644 -45.63 8.93 17.75
C ASP A 644 -46.21 8.53 19.13
N PRO A 645 -47.54 8.41 19.26
CA PRO A 645 -48.16 7.77 20.42
C PRO A 645 -47.98 6.25 20.33
N ILE A 646 -47.56 5.64 21.43
CA ILE A 646 -47.25 4.21 21.53
C ILE A 646 -48.03 3.60 22.69
N ARG A 647 -48.59 2.41 22.49
CA ARG A 647 -49.18 1.58 23.54
C ARG A 647 -48.22 0.46 23.92
N ARG A 648 -48.27 0.02 25.18
CA ARG A 648 -47.55 -1.19 25.60
C ARG A 648 -47.92 -2.36 24.66
N GLY A 649 -46.90 -3.03 24.13
CA GLY A 649 -47.03 -4.12 23.16
C GLY A 649 -46.91 -3.70 21.70
N ASP A 650 -47.03 -2.41 21.37
CA ASP A 650 -46.81 -1.93 20.01
C ASP A 650 -45.37 -2.19 19.56
N THR A 651 -45.18 -2.46 18.28
CA THR A 651 -43.84 -2.69 17.72
C THR A 651 -43.11 -1.35 17.58
N LEU A 652 -41.93 -1.26 18.17
CA LEU A 652 -41.03 -0.13 18.06
C LEU A 652 -40.22 -0.20 16.75
N TYR A 653 -39.63 -1.37 16.51
CA TYR A 653 -38.91 -1.70 15.28
C TYR A 653 -38.72 -3.22 15.15
N THR A 654 -38.33 -3.65 13.95
CA THR A 654 -38.00 -5.05 13.66
C THR A 654 -36.52 -5.17 13.31
N ILE A 655 -35.81 -6.09 13.95
CA ILE A 655 -34.42 -6.43 13.62
C ILE A 655 -34.45 -7.50 12.53
N HIS A 656 -33.66 -7.32 11.47
CA HIS A 656 -33.45 -8.29 10.38
C HIS A 656 -32.01 -8.80 10.40
N ALA A 657 -31.83 -10.11 10.18
CA ALA A 657 -30.52 -10.75 10.04
C ALA A 657 -30.56 -11.93 9.06
N SER A 658 -29.40 -12.34 8.54
CA SER A 658 -29.28 -13.58 7.73
C SER A 658 -29.01 -14.84 8.56
N ALA A 659 -28.58 -14.69 9.82
CA ALA A 659 -28.28 -15.81 10.72
C ALA A 659 -28.94 -15.63 12.10
N THR A 660 -29.34 -16.74 12.72
CA THR A 660 -29.98 -16.76 14.04
C THR A 660 -29.07 -16.23 15.15
N ALA A 661 -27.78 -16.60 15.12
CA ALA A 661 -26.82 -16.15 16.13
C ALA A 661 -26.62 -14.61 16.14
N GLU A 662 -26.64 -13.97 14.96
CA GLU A 662 -26.55 -12.51 14.83
C GLU A 662 -27.85 -11.84 15.30
N LEU A 663 -29.00 -12.44 14.97
CA LEU A 663 -30.31 -11.98 15.43
C LEU A 663 -30.41 -12.03 16.96
N GLU A 664 -30.01 -13.15 17.59
CA GLU A 664 -30.00 -13.33 19.04
C GLU A 664 -29.11 -12.28 19.72
N ALA A 665 -27.88 -12.09 19.22
CA ALA A 665 -26.97 -11.09 19.77
C ALA A 665 -27.52 -9.65 19.66
N ALA A 666 -28.19 -9.31 18.56
CA ALA A 666 -28.82 -8.01 18.38
C ALA A 666 -30.08 -7.84 19.26
N ALA A 667 -30.90 -8.88 19.39
CA ALA A 667 -32.09 -8.89 20.24
C ALA A 667 -31.72 -8.74 21.72
N ASP A 668 -30.70 -9.45 22.20
CA ASP A 668 -30.20 -9.33 23.58
C ASP A 668 -29.76 -7.90 23.91
N LEU A 669 -29.16 -7.20 22.94
CA LEU A 669 -28.80 -5.79 23.09
C LEU A 669 -30.05 -4.90 23.18
N ALA A 670 -31.03 -5.11 22.29
CA ALA A 670 -32.27 -4.36 22.24
C ALA A 670 -33.15 -4.54 23.49
N VAL A 671 -33.12 -5.73 24.12
CA VAL A 671 -33.83 -6.01 25.39
C VAL A 671 -33.26 -5.17 26.54
N ARG A 672 -31.94 -4.97 26.59
CA ARG A 672 -31.29 -4.15 27.62
C ARG A 672 -31.61 -2.67 27.44
N ASP A 673 -31.61 -2.23 26.20
CA ASP A 673 -31.89 -0.84 25.83
C ASP A 673 -32.38 -0.80 24.38
N SER A 674 -33.68 -0.53 24.22
CA SER A 674 -34.28 -0.48 22.88
C SER A 674 -33.76 0.70 22.04
N GLY A 675 -33.17 1.71 22.67
CA GLY A 675 -32.80 2.96 21.99
C GLY A 675 -33.99 3.84 21.60
N ILE A 676 -35.21 3.53 22.05
CA ILE A 676 -36.39 4.40 21.90
C ILE A 676 -36.92 4.71 23.30
N HIS A 677 -37.09 6.01 23.60
CA HIS A 677 -37.40 6.50 24.94
C HIS A 677 -38.78 7.14 25.07
#